data_AF-A0A7R9GBZ1-F1
#
_entry.id   AF-A0A7R9GBZ1-F1
#
_cell.length_a   1.000
_cell.length_b   1.000
_cell.length_c   1.000
_cell.angle_alpha   90.00
_cell.angle_beta   90.00
_cell.angle_gamma   90.00
#
_symmetry.space_group_name_H-M   'P 1'
#
loop_
_entity.id
_entity.type
_entity.pdbx_description
1 polymer ?
#
loop_
_entity_poly.entity_id
_entity_poly.type
_entity_poly.pdbx_seq_one_letter_code
_entity_poly.pdbx_strand_id
1 'polypeptide(L)'
;MAPHWSKLAPNKNSAVIASQAALLYWFCATFRWLPGIRARIHRKRVLVSDPKDGAKRSAKDRMQFSKSIRKILAILIPSLCSREAIYVVCVALLLVARSTCDLWMIRNGTLIERVIISQQPDEFRKHLLEYIVAMPIVSVVNGLLRLTINRLKLAFRIRLTRHLHETYMDSNTFYKLCNIDSRIQNPDQILTQDVDKLCNGIVDLYSNVTKPVMDIFIYMIRLTTNLGGRAPFLLTMYMMFAGSVLTRLRRPIGSLTTIEQQLEGSFRFLHSRLISNSEEVGFYQGNQTEKKNLNFALDDLSRHITDHMNFKFIIGVGDSIIAKYISTVVGYLAVSQPFLRANNPKVGTTPPERLEHYYKNGRMMVNLAQAIGRLVLAGRELAKLTGFTSRISEFMYVLQEVRRGTYLRGSSGDSNASLVSPTVHGNGRLIVSEDRIIKFEGVKLVTPTGDVLIESLDLEIRAGTNVLICGPNGCGKSSLFRVLGELWPVASGTLVKPRSEDLFYIPQRPYMTLGTLRDQMARLLYHQPAFAILDECTSAVSCDVEDEIYSYCRNVGITLFTVSHRRSLWKHHEFYLHMDGRGGYRFEKITSDTVPFVMNCARIVPHHVFLRSMSSSVPTTKMFINGQFLDSKTKDWIDVHNPATNEVVTRVPKSTHDEMEAAVKVAKDAFRDWSRASILSRQQIMFKFQQLIKEHMKDLAHLITLEQGKTLPDAEGDVLRGLQVVEHCCSITNLQLGETMPGIAKDMDIHSYRVPLGVCAGITPFNFPAMIPLWMYPMAIVCGNTFVIKPSERDPGAGMLLLELLQKSGCPDGVVNCIHGAHASVDFICDHPDIRAISFVGSDQAGQYIYERGSKNGKRVQSNMGAKNHGVICADANKEQTLNQLVGAAFGAAGQRCMALSTAVFVGESRGWIPDLVERAKALKVNGGTEPGTDIGPVISPEAKKRICDLVESGKKQGANLILDGRDVSVSGKYSSGNFVGPTILTGVKPEMTCYKEEIFGPVLVVLEVEKLDDAIELINSNPYGNGTAIFTTNGATARKFTQEIDVGQIGVNVPIPVPLPMFSFTGSRGSFRGDMNFYGKAGIQFYTQLKTVTQMWRASDASDKKAATAFPTLK
;
A
#
# COMPACT_ATOMS: atom_id res chain seq x y z
N MET A 1 3.00 -62.26 3.22
CA MET A 1 2.41 -63.01 2.08
C MET A 1 2.46 -62.20 0.77
N ALA A 2 3.66 -61.77 0.34
CA ALA A 2 3.90 -61.04 -0.92
C ALA A 2 5.07 -61.56 -1.81
N PRO A 3 5.76 -62.70 -1.56
CA PRO A 3 6.72 -63.21 -2.55
C PRO A 3 6.06 -63.84 -3.79
N HIS A 4 4.82 -64.30 -3.69
CA HIS A 4 4.17 -65.08 -4.76
C HIS A 4 3.58 -64.26 -5.91
N TRP A 5 3.30 -62.96 -5.73
CA TRP A 5 2.73 -62.12 -6.78
C TRP A 5 3.77 -61.65 -7.81
N SER A 6 5.06 -61.71 -7.50
CA SER A 6 6.14 -61.35 -8.46
C SER A 6 6.29 -62.37 -9.60
N LYS A 7 5.74 -63.58 -9.44
CA LYS A 7 5.78 -64.64 -10.47
C LYS A 7 4.62 -64.57 -11.49
N LEU A 8 3.62 -63.71 -11.27
CA LEU A 8 2.40 -63.66 -12.09
C LEU A 8 2.41 -62.61 -13.23
N ALA A 9 3.50 -61.87 -13.43
CA ALA A 9 3.60 -60.94 -14.57
C ALA A 9 4.86 -61.15 -15.44
N PRO A 10 5.06 -62.32 -16.07
CA PRO A 10 6.09 -62.49 -17.09
C PRO A 10 5.65 -62.07 -18.51
N ASN A 11 4.43 -61.57 -18.71
CA ASN A 11 3.92 -61.27 -20.05
C ASN A 11 3.93 -59.78 -20.41
N LYS A 12 4.45 -59.48 -21.62
CA LYS A 12 4.55 -58.18 -22.30
C LYS A 12 3.25 -57.33 -22.31
N ASN A 13 2.09 -57.92 -21.98
CA ASN A 13 0.77 -57.28 -22.05
C ASN A 13 0.17 -56.86 -20.70
N SER A 14 0.78 -57.20 -19.56
CA SER A 14 0.19 -56.94 -18.23
C SER A 14 0.12 -55.45 -17.85
N ALA A 15 1.14 -54.67 -18.22
CA ALA A 15 1.15 -53.22 -18.02
C ALA A 15 0.12 -52.51 -18.93
N VAL A 16 -0.01 -52.95 -20.18
CA VAL A 16 -0.95 -52.39 -21.17
C VAL A 16 -2.41 -52.63 -20.75
N ILE A 17 -2.73 -53.84 -20.29
CA ILE A 17 -4.07 -54.23 -19.83
C ILE A 17 -4.46 -53.46 -18.55
N ALA A 18 -3.54 -53.27 -17.60
CA ALA A 18 -3.79 -52.50 -16.39
C ALA A 18 -4.05 -51.01 -16.69
N SER A 19 -3.32 -50.43 -17.64
CA SER A 19 -3.54 -49.05 -18.09
C SER A 19 -4.83 -48.87 -18.92
N GLN A 20 -5.22 -49.85 -19.73
CA GLN A 20 -6.48 -49.83 -20.48
C GLN A 20 -7.71 -49.97 -19.58
N ALA A 21 -7.65 -50.84 -18.56
CA ALA A 21 -8.73 -51.00 -17.58
C ALA A 21 -8.94 -49.75 -16.69
N ALA A 22 -7.85 -49.06 -16.31
CA ALA A 22 -7.92 -47.81 -15.56
C ALA A 22 -8.50 -46.64 -16.39
N LEU A 23 -8.18 -46.60 -17.69
CA LEU A 23 -8.76 -45.64 -18.65
C LEU A 23 -10.26 -45.90 -18.88
N LEU A 24 -10.68 -47.16 -19.00
CA LEU A 24 -12.09 -47.55 -19.16
C LEU A 24 -12.91 -47.23 -17.90
N TYR A 25 -12.37 -47.49 -16.71
CA TYR A 25 -13.03 -47.16 -15.44
C TYR A 25 -13.22 -45.64 -15.26
N TRP A 26 -12.21 -44.86 -15.65
CA TRP A 26 -12.28 -43.38 -15.64
C TRP A 26 -13.31 -42.83 -16.64
N PHE A 27 -13.41 -43.44 -17.83
CA PHE A 27 -14.42 -43.08 -18.85
C PHE A 27 -15.85 -43.39 -18.36
N CYS A 28 -16.04 -44.50 -17.65
CA CYS A 28 -17.33 -44.85 -17.03
C CYS A 28 -17.69 -43.97 -15.82
N ALA A 29 -16.70 -43.55 -15.01
CA ALA A 29 -16.90 -42.71 -13.83
C ALA A 29 -17.21 -41.23 -14.15
N THR A 30 -16.89 -40.78 -15.37
CA THR A 30 -17.11 -39.40 -15.82
C THR A 30 -18.48 -39.17 -16.47
N PHE A 31 -19.20 -40.22 -16.87
CA PHE A 31 -20.42 -40.11 -17.71
C PHE A 31 -21.77 -40.41 -17.02
N ARG A 32 -21.84 -40.57 -15.69
CA ARG A 32 -23.13 -40.78 -14.97
C ARG A 32 -23.44 -39.65 -14.00
N TRP A 33 -24.47 -38.86 -14.35
CA TRP A 33 -25.12 -37.84 -13.53
C TRP A 33 -26.59 -38.24 -13.30
N LEU A 34 -27.07 -38.19 -12.03
CA LEU A 34 -28.42 -37.75 -11.52
C LEU A 34 -28.79 -38.41 -10.15
N PRO A 35 -29.74 -37.83 -9.36
CA PRO A 35 -29.50 -37.36 -7.98
C PRO A 35 -30.29 -38.13 -6.91
N GLY A 36 -29.96 -37.95 -5.63
CA GLY A 36 -30.84 -38.46 -4.55
C GLY A 36 -30.37 -38.30 -3.10
N ILE A 37 -31.06 -37.40 -2.38
CA ILE A 37 -31.67 -37.57 -1.04
C ILE A 37 -30.79 -37.69 0.24
N ARG A 38 -31.04 -36.68 1.11
CA ARG A 38 -31.10 -36.58 2.60
C ARG A 38 -30.61 -37.73 3.50
N ALA A 39 -29.95 -37.36 4.61
CA ALA A 39 -30.22 -37.92 5.94
C ALA A 39 -29.80 -36.99 7.10
N ARG A 40 -30.71 -36.81 8.07
CA ARG A 40 -30.52 -36.29 9.45
C ARG A 40 -29.94 -37.42 10.33
N ILE A 41 -29.31 -37.09 11.48
CA ILE A 41 -29.60 -37.64 12.84
C ILE A 41 -28.62 -37.07 13.90
N HIS A 42 -29.08 -37.17 15.15
CA HIS A 42 -28.85 -36.41 16.38
C HIS A 42 -27.97 -37.11 17.45
N ARG A 43 -27.49 -36.31 18.43
CA ARG A 43 -27.19 -36.58 19.88
C ARG A 43 -25.90 -37.40 20.21
N LYS A 44 -25.19 -37.26 21.35
CA LYS A 44 -25.44 -36.72 22.72
C LYS A 44 -24.11 -36.45 23.51
N ARG A 45 -24.22 -35.77 24.67
CA ARG A 45 -23.25 -35.26 25.68
C ARG A 45 -22.37 -36.30 26.42
N VAL A 46 -21.22 -35.86 26.99
CA VAL A 46 -20.62 -36.22 28.32
C VAL A 46 -19.64 -35.07 28.73
N LEU A 47 -19.94 -34.23 29.73
CA LEU A 47 -19.58 -34.22 31.17
C LEU A 47 -18.08 -33.97 31.49
N VAL A 48 -17.85 -32.93 32.31
CA VAL A 48 -16.57 -32.43 32.84
C VAL A 48 -16.27 -33.08 34.18
N SER A 49 -15.00 -33.38 34.47
CA SER A 49 -14.44 -33.35 35.83
C SER A 49 -12.93 -33.10 35.81
N ASP A 50 -12.47 -32.53 36.92
CA ASP A 50 -11.28 -31.69 37.11
C ASP A 50 -10.10 -32.48 37.76
N PRO A 51 -9.04 -31.87 38.31
CA PRO A 51 -7.69 -31.88 37.74
C PRO A 51 -6.67 -32.71 38.54
N LYS A 52 -5.68 -33.31 37.86
CA LYS A 52 -4.33 -33.59 38.39
C LYS A 52 -3.40 -34.13 37.30
N ASP A 53 -2.11 -33.83 37.46
CA ASP A 53 -0.92 -34.47 36.85
C ASP A 53 -0.37 -33.91 35.52
N GLY A 54 0.50 -32.91 35.67
CA GLY A 54 1.26 -32.18 34.64
C GLY A 54 2.40 -32.93 33.96
N ALA A 55 2.44 -34.27 33.99
CA ALA A 55 3.51 -35.06 33.34
C ALA A 55 3.10 -35.73 32.01
N LYS A 56 1.84 -35.58 31.55
CA LYS A 56 1.29 -36.23 30.34
C LYS A 56 1.04 -35.30 29.13
N ARG A 57 1.72 -34.14 29.02
CA ARG A 57 1.39 -33.13 27.97
C ARG A 57 1.78 -33.53 26.53
N SER A 58 2.83 -34.31 26.27
CA SER A 58 3.27 -34.67 24.89
C SER A 58 2.37 -35.70 24.16
N ALA A 59 1.60 -36.51 24.90
CA ALA A 59 0.68 -37.49 24.32
C ALA A 59 -0.73 -36.91 24.06
N LYS A 60 -1.16 -35.94 24.88
CA LYS A 60 -2.48 -35.30 24.79
C LYS A 60 -2.62 -34.46 23.52
N ASP A 61 -1.57 -33.75 23.11
CA ASP A 61 -1.55 -32.91 21.90
C ASP A 61 -1.60 -33.75 20.60
N ARG A 62 -0.88 -34.88 20.55
CA ARG A 62 -0.99 -35.84 19.44
C ARG A 62 -2.38 -36.48 19.35
N MET A 63 -3.01 -36.72 20.50
CA MET A 63 -4.35 -37.29 20.57
C MET A 63 -5.45 -36.25 20.21
N GLN A 64 -5.26 -34.97 20.56
CA GLN A 64 -6.10 -33.85 20.14
C GLN A 64 -5.95 -33.54 18.64
N PHE A 65 -4.73 -33.60 18.10
CA PHE A 65 -4.46 -33.48 16.67
C PHE A 65 -5.14 -34.59 15.86
N SER A 66 -4.99 -35.86 16.27
CA SER A 66 -5.65 -37.00 15.63
C SER A 66 -7.18 -36.91 15.69
N LYS A 67 -7.76 -36.49 16.83
CA LYS A 67 -9.20 -36.24 16.95
C LYS A 67 -9.69 -35.09 16.06
N SER A 68 -8.91 -34.01 15.95
CA SER A 68 -9.24 -32.84 15.12
C SER A 68 -9.17 -33.18 13.63
N ILE A 69 -8.13 -33.90 13.20
CA ILE A 69 -8.00 -34.41 11.83
C ILE A 69 -9.14 -35.37 11.49
N ARG A 70 -9.53 -36.28 12.39
CA ARG A 70 -10.67 -37.18 12.14
C ARG A 70 -11.98 -36.44 11.93
N LYS A 71 -12.23 -35.35 12.66
CA LYS A 71 -13.42 -34.50 12.45
C LYS A 71 -13.39 -33.79 11.10
N ILE A 72 -12.24 -33.24 10.71
CA ILE A 72 -12.06 -32.58 9.41
C ILE A 72 -12.19 -33.61 8.28
N LEU A 73 -11.57 -34.79 8.39
CA LEU A 73 -11.68 -35.88 7.42
C LEU A 73 -13.12 -36.37 7.26
N ALA A 74 -13.92 -36.42 8.34
CA ALA A 74 -15.33 -36.78 8.27
C ALA A 74 -16.18 -35.75 7.49
N ILE A 75 -15.76 -34.48 7.47
CA ILE A 75 -16.41 -33.43 6.65
C ILE A 75 -15.93 -33.54 5.20
N LEU A 76 -14.63 -33.79 4.97
CA LEU A 76 -14.05 -33.89 3.63
C LEU A 76 -14.56 -35.14 2.87
N ILE A 77 -14.60 -36.29 3.53
CA ILE A 77 -15.05 -37.59 2.98
C ILE A 77 -16.18 -38.13 3.88
N PRO A 78 -17.45 -37.77 3.63
CA PRO A 78 -18.58 -38.15 4.47
C PRO A 78 -18.98 -39.62 4.32
N SER A 79 -18.65 -40.27 3.19
CA SER A 79 -18.95 -41.68 2.94
C SER A 79 -17.97 -42.30 1.93
N LEU A 80 -17.85 -43.64 1.96
CA LEU A 80 -17.02 -44.40 1.01
C LEU A 80 -17.54 -44.35 -0.45
N CYS A 81 -18.77 -43.87 -0.66
CA CYS A 81 -19.37 -43.65 -1.99
C CYS A 81 -19.39 -42.16 -2.41
N SER A 82 -18.72 -41.28 -1.66
CA SER A 82 -18.60 -39.87 -2.03
C SER A 82 -17.67 -39.66 -3.23
N ARG A 83 -17.88 -38.57 -3.99
CA ARG A 83 -17.04 -38.22 -5.16
C ARG A 83 -15.55 -38.14 -4.81
N GLU A 84 -15.24 -37.68 -3.62
CA GLU A 84 -13.91 -37.50 -3.07
C GLU A 84 -13.24 -38.84 -2.74
N ALA A 85 -14.01 -39.80 -2.20
CA ALA A 85 -13.52 -41.17 -1.97
C ALA A 85 -13.15 -41.85 -3.29
N ILE A 86 -13.94 -41.63 -4.35
CA ILE A 86 -13.64 -42.15 -5.70
C ILE A 86 -12.31 -41.58 -6.21
N TYR A 87 -12.08 -40.26 -6.09
CA TYR A 87 -10.80 -39.66 -6.49
C TYR A 87 -9.61 -40.21 -5.71
N VAL A 88 -9.74 -40.45 -4.39
CA VAL A 88 -8.67 -41.07 -3.57
C VAL A 88 -8.31 -42.46 -4.08
N VAL A 89 -9.31 -43.29 -4.40
CA VAL A 89 -9.10 -44.64 -4.96
C VAL A 89 -8.45 -44.55 -6.35
N CYS A 90 -8.91 -43.64 -7.22
CA CYS A 90 -8.31 -43.41 -8.53
C CYS A 90 -6.83 -42.98 -8.43
N VAL A 91 -6.47 -42.11 -7.47
CA VAL A 91 -5.07 -41.72 -7.23
C VAL A 91 -4.23 -42.94 -6.84
N ALA A 92 -4.72 -43.81 -5.95
CA ALA A 92 -4.02 -45.02 -5.55
C ALA A 92 -3.76 -45.97 -6.74
N LEU A 93 -4.76 -46.17 -7.61
CA LEU A 93 -4.62 -46.99 -8.82
C LEU A 93 -3.63 -46.39 -9.82
N LEU A 94 -3.69 -45.07 -10.05
CA LEU A 94 -2.79 -44.36 -10.95
C LEU A 94 -1.33 -44.35 -10.43
N LEU A 95 -1.12 -44.36 -9.11
CA LEU A 95 0.21 -44.49 -8.51
C LEU A 95 0.84 -45.86 -8.79
N VAL A 96 0.06 -46.93 -8.70
CA VAL A 96 0.51 -48.29 -9.05
C VAL A 96 0.84 -48.35 -10.55
N ALA A 97 -0.08 -47.89 -11.41
CA ALA A 97 0.14 -47.85 -12.86
C ALA A 97 1.42 -47.08 -13.22
N ARG A 98 1.62 -45.89 -12.63
CA ARG A 98 2.84 -45.10 -12.81
C ARG A 98 4.10 -45.87 -12.43
N SER A 99 4.08 -46.55 -11.28
CA SER A 99 5.24 -47.29 -10.78
C SER A 99 5.60 -48.46 -11.72
N THR A 100 4.60 -49.14 -12.28
CA THR A 100 4.82 -50.21 -13.27
C THR A 100 5.38 -49.67 -14.58
N CYS A 101 4.90 -48.52 -15.06
CA CYS A 101 5.44 -47.83 -16.23
C CYS A 101 6.90 -47.40 -16.02
N ASP A 102 7.22 -46.84 -14.87
CA ASP A 102 8.59 -46.39 -14.54
C ASP A 102 9.56 -47.59 -14.49
N LEU A 103 9.17 -48.72 -13.88
CA LEU A 103 9.98 -49.95 -13.86
C LEU A 103 10.21 -50.53 -15.27
N TRP A 104 9.19 -50.53 -16.11
CA TRP A 104 9.31 -51.00 -17.50
C TRP A 104 10.26 -50.11 -18.32
N MET A 105 10.17 -48.77 -18.13
CA MET A 105 11.06 -47.81 -18.81
C MET A 105 12.51 -47.98 -18.37
N ILE A 106 12.78 -48.21 -17.08
CA ILE A 106 14.15 -48.46 -16.60
C ILE A 106 14.71 -49.72 -17.25
N ARG A 107 13.93 -50.81 -17.26
CA ARG A 107 14.37 -52.09 -17.85
C ARG A 107 14.70 -51.93 -19.35
N ASN A 108 13.82 -51.31 -20.13
CA ASN A 108 14.10 -51.11 -21.56
C ASN A 108 15.22 -50.10 -21.83
N GLY A 109 15.36 -49.06 -21.00
CA GLY A 109 16.52 -48.15 -21.08
C GLY A 109 17.84 -48.89 -20.90
N THR A 110 17.94 -49.78 -19.90
CA THR A 110 19.15 -50.60 -19.69
C THR A 110 19.42 -51.60 -20.83
N LEU A 111 18.36 -52.10 -21.49
CA LEU A 111 18.52 -52.95 -22.68
C LEU A 111 19.07 -52.15 -23.87
N ILE A 112 18.58 -50.93 -24.10
CA ILE A 112 19.11 -50.02 -25.13
C ILE A 112 20.60 -49.76 -24.88
N GLU A 113 20.98 -49.43 -23.65
CA GLU A 113 22.38 -49.18 -23.26
C GLU A 113 23.27 -50.40 -23.49
N ARG A 114 22.79 -51.59 -23.11
CA ARG A 114 23.50 -52.86 -23.34
C ARG A 114 23.73 -53.13 -24.83
N VAL A 115 22.73 -52.86 -25.66
CA VAL A 115 22.81 -53.09 -27.12
C VAL A 115 23.69 -52.06 -27.83
N ILE A 116 23.75 -50.82 -27.34
CA ILE A 116 24.73 -49.82 -27.78
C ILE A 116 26.16 -50.36 -27.52
N ILE A 117 26.39 -50.95 -26.34
CA ILE A 117 27.71 -51.48 -25.96
C ILE A 117 28.06 -52.75 -26.77
N SER A 118 27.08 -53.60 -27.10
CA SER A 118 27.31 -54.83 -27.89
C SER A 118 27.34 -54.62 -29.42
N GLN A 119 27.15 -53.39 -29.90
CA GLN A 119 27.23 -53.00 -31.32
C GLN A 119 26.28 -53.77 -32.26
N GLN A 120 25.06 -54.08 -31.82
CA GLN A 120 24.06 -54.74 -32.66
C GLN A 120 23.01 -53.72 -33.16
N PRO A 121 23.10 -53.23 -34.41
CA PRO A 121 22.27 -52.11 -34.88
C PRO A 121 20.78 -52.47 -35.02
N ASP A 122 20.45 -53.71 -35.37
CA ASP A 122 19.06 -54.14 -35.56
C ASP A 122 18.31 -54.31 -34.23
N GLU A 123 18.97 -54.87 -33.20
CA GLU A 123 18.41 -54.91 -31.84
C GLU A 123 18.28 -53.51 -31.23
N PHE A 124 19.20 -52.59 -31.53
CA PHE A 124 19.15 -51.21 -31.03
C PHE A 124 17.90 -50.50 -31.57
N ARG A 125 17.64 -50.62 -32.87
CA ARG A 125 16.45 -50.03 -33.51
C ARG A 125 15.15 -50.59 -32.92
N LYS A 126 15.09 -51.90 -32.67
CA LYS A 126 13.92 -52.56 -32.10
C LYS A 126 13.61 -52.04 -30.68
N HIS A 127 14.59 -52.05 -29.78
CA HIS A 127 14.38 -51.60 -28.41
C HIS A 127 14.18 -50.08 -28.29
N LEU A 128 14.83 -49.29 -29.15
CA LEU A 128 14.58 -47.86 -29.22
C LEU A 128 13.15 -47.55 -29.69
N LEU A 129 12.63 -48.30 -30.67
CA LEU A 129 11.25 -48.16 -31.12
C LEU A 129 10.24 -48.57 -30.05
N GLU A 130 10.47 -49.70 -29.36
CA GLU A 130 9.64 -50.12 -28.21
C GLU A 130 9.61 -49.02 -27.12
N TYR A 131 10.76 -48.40 -26.84
CA TYR A 131 10.87 -47.30 -25.88
C TYR A 131 10.14 -46.03 -26.33
N ILE A 132 10.21 -45.66 -27.61
CA ILE A 132 9.47 -44.52 -28.18
C ILE A 132 7.96 -44.73 -28.09
N VAL A 133 7.47 -45.93 -28.42
CA VAL A 133 6.02 -46.24 -28.41
C VAL A 133 5.43 -46.19 -27.00
N ALA A 134 6.20 -46.50 -25.96
CA ALA A 134 5.72 -46.47 -24.58
C ALA A 134 5.63 -45.04 -23.99
N MET A 135 6.40 -44.07 -24.50
CA MET A 135 6.50 -42.72 -23.94
C MET A 135 5.17 -41.96 -23.82
N PRO A 136 4.28 -41.94 -24.84
CA PRO A 136 3.00 -41.26 -24.73
C PRO A 136 2.12 -41.84 -23.62
N ILE A 137 2.12 -43.17 -23.45
CA ILE A 137 1.33 -43.86 -22.43
C ILE A 137 1.80 -43.46 -21.03
N VAL A 138 3.12 -43.45 -20.78
CA VAL A 138 3.68 -43.03 -19.50
C VAL A 138 3.42 -41.55 -19.21
N SER A 139 3.45 -40.70 -20.25
CA SER A 139 3.12 -39.28 -20.14
C SER A 139 1.66 -39.06 -19.72
N VAL A 140 0.73 -39.79 -20.34
CA VAL A 140 -0.71 -39.74 -20.02
C VAL A 140 -0.99 -40.22 -18.60
N VAL A 141 -0.41 -41.35 -18.16
CA VAL A 141 -0.58 -41.87 -16.79
C VAL A 141 -0.09 -40.85 -15.75
N ASN A 142 1.07 -40.22 -16.00
CA ASN A 142 1.61 -39.18 -15.13
C ASN A 142 0.76 -37.90 -15.12
N GLY A 143 0.24 -37.49 -16.27
CA GLY A 143 -0.68 -36.36 -16.38
C GLY A 143 -1.99 -36.61 -15.65
N LEU A 144 -2.59 -37.80 -15.82
CA LEU A 144 -3.86 -38.19 -15.20
C LEU A 144 -3.73 -38.26 -13.68
N LEU A 145 -2.60 -38.76 -13.17
CA LEU A 145 -2.31 -38.75 -11.74
C LEU A 145 -2.32 -37.32 -11.18
N ARG A 146 -1.63 -36.38 -11.83
CA ARG A 146 -1.60 -34.97 -11.41
C ARG A 146 -2.98 -34.33 -11.49
N LEU A 147 -3.74 -34.57 -12.56
CA LEU A 147 -5.09 -34.05 -12.73
C LEU A 147 -6.02 -34.56 -11.62
N THR A 148 -5.98 -35.85 -11.32
CA THR A 148 -6.84 -36.48 -10.29
C THR A 148 -6.53 -35.93 -8.89
N ILE A 149 -5.25 -35.75 -8.56
CA ILE A 149 -4.82 -35.11 -7.29
C ILE A 149 -5.35 -33.68 -7.20
N ASN A 150 -5.23 -32.89 -8.28
CA ASN A 150 -5.69 -31.50 -8.31
C ASN A 150 -7.22 -31.39 -8.21
N ARG A 151 -7.96 -32.30 -8.84
CA ARG A 151 -9.43 -32.41 -8.70
C ARG A 151 -9.85 -32.75 -7.29
N LEU A 152 -9.13 -33.66 -6.63
CA LEU A 152 -9.36 -33.99 -5.23
C LEU A 152 -9.11 -32.78 -4.31
N LYS A 153 -8.03 -32.02 -4.54
CA LYS A 153 -7.74 -30.77 -3.81
C LYS A 153 -8.90 -29.77 -3.92
N LEU A 154 -9.39 -29.52 -5.13
CA LEU A 154 -10.51 -28.59 -5.37
C LEU A 154 -11.81 -29.06 -4.71
N ALA A 155 -12.11 -30.37 -4.79
CA ALA A 155 -13.31 -30.94 -4.17
C ALA A 155 -13.31 -30.77 -2.64
N PHE A 156 -12.15 -30.98 -2.00
CA PHE A 156 -11.99 -30.74 -0.57
C PHE A 156 -12.18 -29.27 -0.21
N ARG A 157 -11.60 -28.34 -0.98
CA ARG A 157 -11.75 -26.89 -0.76
C ARG A 157 -13.21 -26.45 -0.83
N ILE A 158 -13.94 -26.86 -1.88
CA ILE A 158 -15.36 -26.48 -2.05
C ILE A 158 -16.21 -26.99 -0.89
N ARG A 159 -16.05 -28.26 -0.50
CA ARG A 159 -16.87 -28.85 0.56
C ARG A 159 -16.62 -28.22 1.92
N LEU A 160 -15.36 -28.02 2.29
CA LEU A 160 -15.00 -27.40 3.56
C LEU A 160 -15.49 -25.94 3.63
N THR A 161 -15.30 -25.18 2.55
CA THR A 161 -15.73 -23.77 2.47
C THR A 161 -17.25 -23.64 2.59
N ARG A 162 -18.02 -24.48 1.87
CA ARG A 162 -19.49 -24.47 1.98
C ARG A 162 -20.00 -24.83 3.37
N HIS A 163 -19.37 -25.81 4.03
CA HIS A 163 -19.72 -26.17 5.40
C HIS A 163 -19.45 -25.03 6.40
N LEU A 164 -18.35 -24.30 6.20
CA LEU A 164 -18.02 -23.13 7.00
C LEU A 164 -18.98 -21.96 6.72
N HIS A 165 -19.33 -21.67 5.47
CA HIS A 165 -20.33 -20.64 5.13
C HIS A 165 -21.71 -20.93 5.74
N GLU A 166 -22.13 -22.21 5.75
CA GLU A 166 -23.40 -22.61 6.38
C GLU A 166 -23.42 -22.34 7.87
N THR A 167 -22.30 -22.53 8.55
CA THR A 167 -22.18 -22.33 10.00
C THR A 167 -21.96 -20.86 10.35
N TYR A 168 -21.16 -20.14 9.56
CA TYR A 168 -20.80 -18.74 9.78
C TYR A 168 -21.98 -17.77 9.59
N MET A 169 -22.82 -18.02 8.57
CA MET A 169 -23.93 -17.13 8.21
C MET A 169 -25.25 -17.44 8.95
N ASP A 170 -25.25 -18.40 9.88
CA ASP A 170 -26.45 -18.75 10.65
C ASP A 170 -26.76 -17.70 11.74
N SER A 171 -27.98 -17.18 11.78
CA SER A 171 -28.54 -16.41 12.92
C SER A 171 -27.62 -15.31 13.53
N ASN A 172 -27.07 -14.42 12.68
CA ASN A 172 -26.13 -13.34 13.06
C ASN A 172 -24.84 -13.80 13.76
N THR A 173 -24.44 -15.08 13.61
CA THR A 173 -23.19 -15.63 14.18
C THR A 173 -21.96 -14.89 13.66
N PHE A 174 -21.95 -14.47 12.39
CA PHE A 174 -20.89 -13.66 11.81
C PHE A 174 -20.67 -12.33 12.57
N TYR A 175 -21.75 -11.60 12.89
CA TYR A 175 -21.69 -10.34 13.64
C TYR A 175 -21.15 -10.57 15.06
N LYS A 176 -21.66 -11.61 15.73
CA LYS A 176 -21.25 -11.96 17.10
C LYS A 176 -19.78 -12.38 17.16
N LEU A 177 -19.29 -13.11 16.15
CA LEU A 177 -17.89 -13.52 16.09
C LEU A 177 -16.94 -12.34 15.81
N CYS A 178 -17.34 -11.40 14.96
CA CYS A 178 -16.50 -10.24 14.62
C CYS A 178 -16.50 -9.16 15.71
N ASN A 179 -17.63 -8.93 16.37
CA ASN A 179 -17.84 -7.74 17.22
C ASN A 179 -18.07 -8.05 18.71
N ILE A 180 -18.31 -9.31 19.09
CA ILE A 180 -18.64 -9.69 20.48
C ILE A 180 -17.62 -10.67 21.06
N ASP A 181 -17.15 -11.65 20.28
CA ASP A 181 -16.20 -12.67 20.75
C ASP A 181 -14.75 -12.33 20.39
N SER A 182 -13.87 -12.22 21.39
CA SER A 182 -12.47 -11.81 21.17
C SER A 182 -11.50 -12.97 20.92
N ARG A 183 -11.98 -14.23 20.84
CA ARG A 183 -11.09 -15.40 20.74
C ARG A 183 -10.49 -15.61 19.36
N ILE A 184 -11.20 -15.21 18.30
CA ILE A 184 -10.72 -15.36 16.92
C ILE A 184 -10.53 -13.98 16.32
N GLN A 185 -9.28 -13.65 16.01
CA GLN A 185 -8.93 -12.47 15.22
C GLN A 185 -8.87 -12.85 13.73
N ASN A 186 -9.40 -12.00 12.85
CA ASN A 186 -9.35 -12.15 11.38
C ASN A 186 -9.96 -13.46 10.84
N PRO A 187 -11.27 -13.70 11.05
CA PRO A 187 -11.95 -14.93 10.62
C PRO A 187 -11.95 -15.14 9.09
N ASP A 188 -11.86 -14.06 8.30
CA ASP A 188 -11.69 -14.08 6.84
C ASP A 188 -10.38 -14.73 6.39
N GLN A 189 -9.28 -14.46 7.08
CA GLN A 189 -7.99 -15.05 6.77
C GLN A 189 -7.99 -16.56 7.01
N ILE A 190 -8.70 -17.01 8.06
CA ILE A 190 -8.89 -18.43 8.35
C ILE A 190 -9.76 -19.10 7.29
N LEU A 191 -10.89 -18.48 6.92
CA LEU A 191 -11.84 -18.99 5.92
C LEU A 191 -11.26 -19.10 4.51
N THR A 192 -10.36 -18.20 4.14
CA THR A 192 -9.85 -18.09 2.76
C THR A 192 -8.45 -18.67 2.56
N GLN A 193 -7.49 -18.34 3.44
CA GLN A 193 -6.07 -18.66 3.21
C GLN A 193 -5.61 -19.89 3.99
N ASP A 194 -6.00 -20.01 5.26
CA ASP A 194 -5.52 -21.10 6.10
C ASP A 194 -6.17 -22.44 5.72
N VAL A 195 -7.43 -22.42 5.26
CA VAL A 195 -8.11 -23.58 4.67
C VAL A 195 -7.39 -24.07 3.41
N ASP A 196 -7.04 -23.17 2.49
CA ASP A 196 -6.33 -23.52 1.26
C ASP A 196 -4.92 -24.08 1.54
N LYS A 197 -4.18 -23.45 2.47
CA LYS A 197 -2.86 -23.93 2.90
C LYS A 197 -2.90 -25.28 3.60
N LEU A 198 -3.92 -25.54 4.43
CA LEU A 198 -4.12 -26.83 5.08
C LEU A 198 -4.43 -27.93 4.04
N CYS A 199 -5.36 -27.67 3.11
CA CYS A 199 -5.73 -28.61 2.06
C CYS A 199 -4.53 -28.95 1.14
N ASN A 200 -3.69 -27.97 0.82
CA ASN A 200 -2.48 -28.18 0.05
C ASN A 200 -1.45 -29.02 0.81
N GLY A 201 -1.17 -28.68 2.07
CA GLY A 201 -0.15 -29.38 2.85
C GLY A 201 -0.50 -30.86 3.16
N ILE A 202 -1.78 -31.19 3.43
CA ILE A 202 -2.20 -32.57 3.72
C ILE A 202 -1.88 -33.49 2.53
N VAL A 203 -2.07 -33.00 1.32
CA VAL A 203 -1.81 -33.75 0.08
C VAL A 203 -0.32 -33.82 -0.23
N ASP A 204 0.41 -32.73 -0.01
CA ASP A 204 1.84 -32.67 -0.29
C ASP A 204 2.66 -33.54 0.68
N LEU A 205 2.17 -33.74 1.92
CA LEU A 205 2.77 -34.65 2.89
C LEU A 205 2.72 -36.12 2.42
N TYR A 206 1.63 -36.51 1.77
CA TYR A 206 1.46 -37.87 1.25
C TYR A 206 2.37 -38.14 0.04
N SER A 207 2.65 -37.14 -0.81
CA SER A 207 3.50 -37.32 -1.99
C SER A 207 5.01 -37.27 -1.73
N ASN A 208 5.45 -36.58 -0.67
CA ASN A 208 6.87 -36.25 -0.46
C ASN A 208 7.66 -37.23 0.43
N VAL A 209 7.00 -38.14 1.15
CA VAL A 209 7.66 -39.05 2.11
C VAL A 209 8.02 -40.43 1.51
N THR A 210 7.30 -40.90 0.49
CA THR A 210 7.34 -42.32 0.09
C THR A 210 8.48 -42.71 -0.86
N LYS A 211 9.10 -41.76 -1.56
CA LYS A 211 10.10 -42.03 -2.62
C LYS A 211 11.59 -41.98 -2.19
N PRO A 212 12.04 -41.08 -1.29
CA PRO A 212 13.48 -40.88 -1.05
C PRO A 212 14.18 -41.96 -0.21
N VAL A 213 13.45 -42.78 0.55
CA VAL A 213 14.03 -43.80 1.46
C VAL A 213 14.66 -44.98 0.68
N MET A 214 14.19 -45.25 -0.54
CA MET A 214 14.64 -46.40 -1.34
C MET A 214 15.93 -46.11 -2.12
N ASP A 215 16.13 -44.87 -2.56
CA ASP A 215 17.17 -44.54 -3.54
C ASP A 215 18.56 -44.28 -2.90
N ILE A 216 18.63 -44.01 -1.59
CA ILE A 216 19.86 -43.63 -0.88
C ILE A 216 20.82 -44.81 -0.64
N PHE A 217 20.30 -46.04 -0.56
CA PHE A 217 21.13 -47.21 -0.21
C PHE A 217 21.98 -47.75 -1.38
N ILE A 218 21.62 -47.43 -2.62
CA ILE A 218 22.15 -48.15 -3.79
C ILE A 218 23.29 -47.40 -4.50
N TYR A 219 23.42 -46.08 -4.32
CA TYR A 219 24.24 -45.25 -5.22
C TYR A 219 25.51 -44.62 -4.63
N MET A 220 25.90 -44.95 -3.40
CA MET A 220 27.02 -44.28 -2.72
C MET A 220 28.43 -44.73 -3.14
N ILE A 221 28.61 -45.86 -3.83
CA ILE A 221 29.96 -46.45 -3.95
C ILE A 221 30.71 -46.09 -5.23
N ARG A 222 30.04 -45.68 -6.31
CA ARG A 222 30.56 -46.18 -7.59
C ARG A 222 30.77 -45.21 -8.73
N LEU A 223 31.27 -43.99 -8.55
CA LEU A 223 31.85 -43.27 -9.70
C LEU A 223 32.65 -42.03 -9.28
N THR A 224 33.97 -42.17 -9.24
CA THR A 224 34.89 -41.03 -9.26
C THR A 224 35.55 -40.99 -10.64
N THR A 225 35.50 -39.82 -11.27
CA THR A 225 36.37 -39.29 -12.35
C THR A 225 36.07 -39.65 -13.82
N ASN A 226 35.92 -38.57 -14.63
CA ASN A 226 36.45 -38.36 -16.00
C ASN A 226 35.47 -38.40 -17.20
N LEU A 227 35.15 -37.22 -17.82
CA LEU A 227 35.45 -36.84 -19.24
C LEU A 227 34.41 -35.94 -20.00
N GLY A 228 34.84 -34.74 -20.44
CA GLY A 228 34.79 -34.27 -21.86
C GLY A 228 33.48 -33.83 -22.58
N GLY A 229 33.60 -32.86 -23.52
CA GLY A 229 32.50 -31.98 -23.96
C GLY A 229 32.20 -31.77 -25.47
N ARG A 230 31.98 -32.82 -26.29
CA ARG A 230 31.39 -32.66 -27.66
C ARG A 230 29.90 -33.01 -27.77
N ALA A 231 29.34 -33.79 -26.85
CA ALA A 231 27.90 -34.03 -26.71
C ALA A 231 27.04 -32.80 -26.31
N PRO A 232 27.55 -31.78 -25.58
CA PRO A 232 26.73 -30.63 -25.17
C PRO A 232 26.17 -29.79 -26.32
N PHE A 233 26.86 -29.71 -27.47
CA PHE A 233 26.45 -28.86 -28.58
C PHE A 233 25.15 -29.33 -29.26
N LEU A 234 25.03 -30.64 -29.51
CA LEU A 234 23.84 -31.24 -30.14
C LEU A 234 22.62 -31.20 -29.21
N LEU A 235 22.86 -31.41 -27.91
CA LEU A 235 21.86 -31.24 -26.85
C LEU A 235 21.39 -29.78 -26.76
N THR A 236 22.30 -28.82 -26.87
CA THR A 236 21.98 -27.39 -26.79
C THR A 236 21.10 -26.94 -27.97
N MET A 237 21.40 -27.37 -29.20
CA MET A 237 20.59 -27.06 -30.38
C MET A 237 19.16 -27.65 -30.30
N TYR A 238 19.02 -28.88 -29.80
CA TYR A 238 17.71 -29.49 -29.55
C TYR A 238 16.94 -28.76 -28.43
N MET A 239 17.61 -28.40 -27.33
CA MET A 239 16.97 -27.67 -26.23
C MET A 239 16.49 -26.27 -26.64
N MET A 240 17.19 -25.59 -27.56
CA MET A 240 16.75 -24.31 -28.13
C MET A 240 15.49 -24.46 -29.00
N PHE A 241 15.42 -25.49 -29.84
CA PHE A 241 14.24 -25.77 -30.67
C PHE A 241 13.02 -26.19 -29.81
N ALA A 242 13.22 -27.13 -28.89
CA ALA A 242 12.17 -27.58 -27.96
C ALA A 242 11.67 -26.43 -27.07
N GLY A 243 12.58 -25.58 -26.58
CA GLY A 243 12.25 -24.38 -25.81
C GLY A 243 11.35 -23.40 -26.58
N SER A 244 11.60 -23.21 -27.87
CA SER A 244 10.81 -22.32 -28.73
C SER A 244 9.38 -22.83 -28.96
N VAL A 245 9.21 -24.14 -29.17
CA VAL A 245 7.89 -24.78 -29.35
C VAL A 245 7.08 -24.77 -28.06
N LEU A 246 7.70 -25.14 -26.92
CA LEU A 246 7.04 -25.15 -25.61
C LEU A 246 6.63 -23.76 -25.15
N THR A 247 7.42 -22.73 -25.48
CA THR A 247 7.08 -21.34 -25.17
C THR A 247 5.81 -20.90 -25.89
N ARG A 248 5.62 -21.28 -27.17
CA ARG A 248 4.38 -20.96 -27.91
C ARG A 248 3.16 -21.68 -27.35
N LEU A 249 3.28 -22.95 -26.98
CA LEU A 249 2.19 -23.73 -26.40
C LEU A 249 1.77 -23.26 -25.00
N ARG A 250 2.70 -22.69 -24.21
CA ARG A 250 2.44 -22.21 -22.83
C ARG A 250 1.86 -20.79 -22.75
N ARG A 251 1.92 -19.98 -23.82
CA ARG A 251 1.41 -18.58 -23.86
C ARG A 251 0.02 -18.36 -23.24
N PRO A 252 -1.02 -19.18 -23.52
CA PRO A 252 -2.36 -18.97 -22.95
C PRO A 252 -2.48 -19.27 -21.44
N ILE A 253 -1.49 -19.89 -20.78
CA ILE A 253 -1.52 -20.14 -19.33
C ILE A 253 -1.46 -18.82 -18.54
N GLY A 254 -0.76 -17.82 -19.07
CA GLY A 254 -0.61 -16.52 -18.41
C GLY A 254 -1.94 -15.78 -18.24
N SER A 255 -2.78 -15.75 -19.30
CA SER A 255 -4.09 -15.12 -19.24
C SER A 255 -5.06 -15.87 -18.33
N LEU A 256 -5.09 -17.21 -18.41
CA LEU A 256 -5.93 -18.05 -17.52
C LEU A 256 -5.55 -17.91 -16.05
N THR A 257 -4.25 -17.79 -15.74
CA THR A 257 -3.76 -17.56 -14.36
C THR A 257 -4.13 -16.17 -13.87
N THR A 258 -4.15 -15.16 -14.75
CA THR A 258 -4.56 -13.79 -14.41
C THR A 258 -6.05 -13.73 -14.06
N ILE A 259 -6.90 -14.40 -14.85
CA ILE A 259 -8.35 -14.52 -14.58
C ILE A 259 -8.59 -15.26 -13.25
N GLU A 260 -7.83 -16.33 -12.98
CA GLU A 260 -7.90 -17.06 -11.70
C GLU A 260 -7.59 -16.15 -10.51
N GLN A 261 -6.54 -15.32 -10.61
CA GLN A 261 -6.19 -14.34 -9.58
C GLN A 261 -7.25 -13.25 -9.41
N GLN A 262 -7.90 -12.81 -10.49
CA GLN A 262 -8.99 -11.83 -10.44
C GLN A 262 -10.25 -12.40 -9.76
N LEU A 263 -10.63 -13.64 -10.08
CA LEU A 263 -11.76 -14.33 -9.45
C LEU A 263 -11.50 -14.61 -7.97
N GLU A 264 -10.28 -15.03 -7.62
CA GLU A 264 -9.85 -15.22 -6.23
C GLU A 264 -9.83 -13.89 -5.45
N GLY A 265 -9.36 -12.80 -6.09
CA GLY A 265 -9.42 -11.44 -5.53
C GLY A 265 -10.86 -10.98 -5.29
N SER A 266 -11.76 -11.23 -6.24
CA SER A 266 -13.19 -10.92 -6.13
C SER A 266 -13.87 -11.69 -5.00
N PHE A 267 -13.55 -12.98 -4.85
CA PHE A 267 -14.05 -13.82 -3.76
C PHE A 267 -13.59 -13.31 -2.37
N ARG A 268 -12.33 -12.86 -2.25
CA ARG A 268 -11.81 -12.25 -1.00
C ARG A 268 -12.44 -10.89 -0.71
N PHE A 269 -12.62 -10.07 -1.74
CA PHE A 269 -13.25 -8.76 -1.61
C PHE A 269 -14.66 -8.89 -1.02
N LEU A 270 -15.45 -9.86 -1.46
CA LEU A 270 -16.80 -10.08 -0.91
C LEU A 270 -16.79 -10.46 0.59
N HIS A 271 -15.80 -11.23 1.05
CA HIS A 271 -15.63 -11.55 2.47
C HIS A 271 -15.24 -10.31 3.30
N SER A 272 -14.32 -9.49 2.77
CA SER A 272 -13.93 -8.22 3.40
C SER A 272 -15.10 -7.23 3.45
N ARG A 273 -15.93 -7.19 2.40
CA ARG A 273 -17.16 -6.39 2.35
C ARG A 273 -18.16 -6.83 3.43
N LEU A 274 -18.32 -8.13 3.66
CA LEU A 274 -19.21 -8.65 4.69
C LEU A 274 -18.75 -8.25 6.10
N ILE A 275 -17.45 -8.25 6.39
CA ILE A 275 -16.92 -7.84 7.70
C ILE A 275 -17.09 -6.33 7.92
N SER A 276 -16.69 -5.54 6.92
CA SER A 276 -16.75 -4.07 6.99
C SER A 276 -18.16 -3.53 7.11
N ASN A 277 -19.17 -4.26 6.62
CA ASN A 277 -20.59 -3.89 6.71
C ASN A 277 -21.39 -4.87 7.61
N SER A 278 -20.73 -5.48 8.59
CA SER A 278 -21.34 -6.54 9.40
C SER A 278 -22.50 -6.03 10.28
N GLU A 279 -22.44 -4.76 10.69
CA GLU A 279 -23.47 -4.09 11.49
C GLU A 279 -24.74 -3.85 10.67
N GLU A 280 -24.58 -3.37 9.44
CA GLU A 280 -25.66 -3.11 8.48
C GLU A 280 -26.33 -4.42 8.05
N VAL A 281 -25.54 -5.44 7.72
CA VAL A 281 -26.05 -6.78 7.38
C VAL A 281 -26.80 -7.38 8.57
N GLY A 282 -26.32 -7.15 9.79
CA GLY A 282 -26.95 -7.61 11.02
C GLY A 282 -28.29 -6.92 11.29
N PHE A 283 -28.33 -5.59 11.13
CA PHE A 283 -29.53 -4.76 11.34
C PHE A 283 -30.65 -5.12 10.36
N TYR A 284 -30.30 -5.34 9.09
CA TYR A 284 -31.25 -5.70 8.03
C TYR A 284 -31.49 -7.21 7.88
N GLN A 285 -30.89 -8.05 8.74
CA GLN A 285 -30.99 -9.51 8.65
C GLN A 285 -30.60 -10.07 7.26
N GLY A 286 -29.60 -9.47 6.60
CA GLY A 286 -29.19 -9.78 5.23
C GLY A 286 -28.34 -11.05 5.06
N ASN A 287 -28.19 -11.85 6.10
CA ASN A 287 -27.25 -12.98 6.17
C ASN A 287 -27.48 -14.05 5.07
N GLN A 288 -28.72 -14.37 4.71
CA GLN A 288 -28.98 -15.36 3.66
C GLN A 288 -28.65 -14.83 2.26
N THR A 289 -28.85 -13.54 2.02
CA THR A 289 -28.54 -12.90 0.74
C THR A 289 -27.03 -12.84 0.52
N GLU A 290 -26.27 -12.42 1.53
CA GLU A 290 -24.80 -12.39 1.44
C GLU A 290 -24.20 -13.79 1.32
N LYS A 291 -24.76 -14.80 1.99
CA LYS A 291 -24.36 -16.22 1.83
C LYS A 291 -24.52 -16.69 0.38
N LYS A 292 -25.61 -16.33 -0.29
CA LYS A 292 -25.83 -16.68 -1.71
C LYS A 292 -24.77 -16.04 -2.61
N ASN A 293 -24.45 -14.76 -2.39
CA ASN A 293 -23.43 -14.04 -3.13
C ASN A 293 -22.03 -14.68 -2.97
N LEU A 294 -21.66 -15.02 -1.74
CA LEU A 294 -20.37 -15.69 -1.45
C LEU A 294 -20.28 -17.08 -2.09
N ASN A 295 -21.35 -17.86 -2.05
CA ASN A 295 -21.39 -19.17 -2.70
C ASN A 295 -21.34 -19.07 -4.22
N PHE A 296 -22.00 -18.07 -4.82
CA PHE A 296 -21.95 -17.82 -6.26
C PHE A 296 -20.51 -17.50 -6.72
N ALA A 297 -19.80 -16.63 -6.00
CA ALA A 297 -18.41 -16.30 -6.30
C ALA A 297 -17.46 -17.51 -6.14
N LEU A 298 -17.70 -18.38 -5.14
CA LEU A 298 -16.95 -19.63 -4.98
C LEU A 298 -17.19 -20.58 -6.17
N ASP A 299 -18.44 -20.67 -6.63
CA ASP A 299 -18.81 -21.53 -7.74
C ASP A 299 -18.17 -21.05 -9.05
N ASP A 300 -18.12 -19.73 -9.27
CA ASP A 300 -17.48 -19.13 -10.43
C ASP A 300 -15.97 -19.39 -10.48
N LEU A 301 -15.28 -19.15 -9.36
CA LEU A 301 -13.86 -19.48 -9.20
C LEU A 301 -13.60 -20.98 -9.42
N SER A 302 -14.45 -21.85 -8.88
CA SER A 302 -14.27 -23.30 -8.98
C SER A 302 -14.42 -23.85 -10.41
N ARG A 303 -15.30 -23.25 -11.22
CA ARG A 303 -15.47 -23.59 -12.64
C ARG A 303 -14.21 -23.21 -13.44
N HIS A 304 -13.71 -22.00 -13.25
CA HIS A 304 -12.48 -21.55 -13.92
C HIS A 304 -11.25 -22.40 -13.55
N ILE A 305 -11.05 -22.70 -12.27
CA ILE A 305 -9.95 -23.58 -11.81
C ILE A 305 -10.07 -24.97 -12.45
N THR A 306 -11.29 -25.51 -12.54
CA THR A 306 -11.59 -26.79 -13.19
C THR A 306 -11.17 -26.82 -14.66
N ASP A 307 -11.52 -25.80 -15.42
CA ASP A 307 -11.20 -25.70 -16.85
C ASP A 307 -9.70 -25.48 -17.07
N HIS A 308 -9.09 -24.65 -16.23
CA HIS A 308 -7.64 -24.42 -16.22
C HIS A 308 -6.86 -25.71 -15.90
N MET A 309 -7.33 -26.55 -14.97
CA MET A 309 -6.72 -27.85 -14.66
C MET A 309 -6.75 -28.81 -15.86
N ASN A 310 -7.86 -28.87 -16.60
CA ASN A 310 -7.99 -29.70 -17.80
C ASN A 310 -7.02 -29.24 -18.90
N PHE A 311 -6.91 -27.92 -19.10
CA PHE A 311 -5.98 -27.34 -20.07
C PHE A 311 -4.52 -27.63 -19.71
N LYS A 312 -4.14 -27.48 -18.42
CA LYS A 312 -2.81 -27.83 -17.91
C LYS A 312 -2.48 -29.31 -18.05
N PHE A 313 -3.46 -30.20 -17.97
CA PHE A 313 -3.25 -31.62 -18.22
C PHE A 313 -2.83 -31.88 -19.67
N ILE A 314 -3.55 -31.33 -20.64
CA ILE A 314 -3.24 -31.50 -22.08
C ILE A 314 -1.84 -30.98 -22.41
N ILE A 315 -1.50 -29.77 -21.95
CA ILE A 315 -0.16 -29.19 -22.14
C ILE A 315 0.89 -30.02 -21.41
N GLY A 316 0.63 -30.47 -20.18
CA GLY A 316 1.58 -31.23 -19.36
C GLY A 316 1.96 -32.59 -19.96
N VAL A 317 1.03 -33.24 -20.67
CA VAL A 317 1.31 -34.47 -21.43
C VAL A 317 2.23 -34.17 -22.63
N GLY A 318 1.93 -33.11 -23.39
CA GLY A 318 2.76 -32.67 -24.53
C GLY A 318 4.16 -32.22 -24.11
N ASP A 319 4.26 -31.46 -23.01
CA ASP A 319 5.52 -30.99 -22.41
C ASP A 319 6.41 -32.16 -22.00
N SER A 320 5.83 -33.17 -21.36
CA SER A 320 6.57 -34.36 -20.96
C SER A 320 7.09 -35.15 -22.17
N ILE A 321 6.30 -35.25 -23.25
CA ILE A 321 6.74 -35.92 -24.49
C ILE A 321 7.93 -35.17 -25.11
N ILE A 322 7.81 -33.85 -25.29
CA ILE A 322 8.81 -33.03 -26.00
C ILE A 322 10.07 -32.83 -25.14
N ALA A 323 9.90 -32.32 -23.92
CA ALA A 323 11.03 -31.88 -23.09
C ALA A 323 11.79 -33.06 -22.47
N LYS A 324 11.08 -34.12 -22.06
CA LYS A 324 11.69 -35.23 -21.31
C LYS A 324 11.97 -36.42 -22.21
N TYR A 325 10.97 -36.89 -22.95
CA TYR A 325 11.05 -38.17 -23.63
C TYR A 325 11.79 -38.09 -24.96
N ILE A 326 11.44 -37.17 -25.85
CA ILE A 326 12.17 -36.96 -27.12
C ILE A 326 13.62 -36.50 -26.85
N SER A 327 13.85 -35.66 -25.84
CA SER A 327 15.22 -35.30 -25.42
C SER A 327 16.07 -36.51 -25.01
N THR A 328 15.45 -37.52 -24.40
CA THR A 328 16.14 -38.74 -23.98
C THR A 328 16.47 -39.62 -25.19
N VAL A 329 15.58 -39.70 -26.19
CA VAL A 329 15.83 -40.39 -27.48
C VAL A 329 16.97 -39.72 -28.24
N VAL A 330 16.95 -38.39 -28.37
CA VAL A 330 18.01 -37.61 -29.00
C VAL A 330 19.34 -37.80 -28.26
N GLY A 331 19.30 -37.87 -26.93
CA GLY A 331 20.45 -38.23 -26.10
C GLY A 331 21.01 -39.62 -26.42
N TYR A 332 20.17 -40.65 -26.51
CA TYR A 332 20.60 -42.00 -26.90
C TYR A 332 21.19 -42.04 -28.31
N LEU A 333 20.61 -41.32 -29.27
CA LEU A 333 21.12 -41.24 -30.65
C LEU A 333 22.46 -40.47 -30.74
N ALA A 334 22.61 -39.38 -29.98
CA ALA A 334 23.84 -38.59 -29.95
C ALA A 334 25.00 -39.36 -29.27
N VAL A 335 24.70 -40.12 -28.22
CA VAL A 335 25.68 -40.91 -27.46
C VAL A 335 26.05 -42.20 -28.20
N SER A 336 25.15 -42.80 -28.98
CA SER A 336 25.42 -44.06 -29.71
C SER A 336 26.19 -43.88 -31.03
N GLN A 337 26.18 -42.68 -31.61
CA GLN A 337 26.80 -42.37 -32.90
C GLN A 337 28.31 -42.71 -33.02
N PRO A 338 29.17 -42.50 -32.00
CA PRO A 338 30.59 -42.87 -32.04
C PRO A 338 30.83 -44.38 -31.97
N PHE A 339 29.89 -45.14 -31.40
CA PHE A 339 30.03 -46.57 -31.13
C PHE A 339 29.47 -47.48 -32.24
N LEU A 340 28.56 -46.96 -33.07
CA LEU A 340 27.85 -47.74 -34.12
C LEU A 340 28.38 -47.49 -35.56
N ARG A 341 29.34 -46.58 -35.77
CA ARG A 341 30.00 -46.39 -37.08
C ARG A 341 31.25 -47.28 -37.20
N ALA A 342 31.34 -48.08 -38.26
CA ALA A 342 32.53 -48.88 -38.57
C ALA A 342 33.73 -47.97 -38.91
N ASN A 343 34.93 -48.32 -38.42
CA ASN A 343 36.21 -47.61 -38.55
C ASN A 343 36.36 -46.27 -37.82
N ASN A 344 36.34 -46.30 -36.48
CA ASN A 344 36.85 -45.19 -35.67
C ASN A 344 38.09 -45.67 -34.87
N PRO A 345 39.32 -45.15 -35.13
CA PRO A 345 40.57 -45.68 -34.55
C PRO A 345 40.79 -45.41 -33.04
N LYS A 346 39.80 -44.84 -32.33
CA LYS A 346 39.93 -44.41 -30.92
C LYS A 346 38.94 -45.09 -29.98
N VAL A 347 38.69 -46.38 -30.20
CA VAL A 347 37.90 -47.22 -29.30
C VAL A 347 38.69 -48.51 -29.06
N GLY A 348 39.07 -48.77 -27.81
CA GLY A 348 39.86 -49.95 -27.41
C GLY A 348 39.24 -51.26 -27.89
N THR A 349 40.08 -52.20 -28.28
CA THR A 349 39.69 -53.41 -29.03
C THR A 349 38.96 -54.46 -28.17
N THR A 350 38.93 -54.34 -26.83
CA THR A 350 38.30 -55.35 -25.97
C THR A 350 36.96 -54.89 -25.32
N PRO A 351 35.99 -55.81 -25.08
CA PRO A 351 34.69 -55.50 -24.45
C PRO A 351 34.75 -54.79 -23.06
N PRO A 352 35.72 -55.06 -22.17
CA PRO A 352 35.84 -54.37 -20.88
C PRO A 352 36.25 -52.90 -21.00
N GLU A 353 37.18 -52.58 -21.91
CA GLU A 353 37.68 -51.21 -22.14
C GLU A 353 36.60 -50.31 -22.75
N ARG A 354 35.73 -50.89 -23.59
CA ARG A 354 34.55 -50.21 -24.16
C ARG A 354 33.48 -49.89 -23.11
N LEU A 355 33.28 -50.79 -22.16
CA LEU A 355 32.37 -50.61 -21.02
C LEU A 355 32.86 -49.48 -20.11
N GLU A 356 34.17 -49.40 -19.87
CA GLU A 356 34.78 -48.38 -19.03
C GLU A 356 34.58 -46.97 -19.62
N HIS A 357 34.74 -46.81 -20.93
CA HIS A 357 34.58 -45.51 -21.60
C HIS A 357 33.13 -45.00 -21.69
N TYR A 358 32.14 -45.90 -21.75
CA TYR A 358 30.70 -45.55 -21.76
C TYR A 358 30.20 -45.18 -20.36
N TYR A 359 30.61 -45.94 -19.34
CA TYR A 359 30.18 -45.71 -17.95
C TYR A 359 30.82 -44.47 -17.30
N LYS A 360 32.02 -44.05 -17.73
CA LYS A 360 32.71 -42.86 -17.20
C LYS A 360 31.97 -41.54 -17.45
N ASN A 361 31.10 -41.47 -18.46
CA ASN A 361 30.53 -40.20 -18.96
C ASN A 361 29.03 -39.94 -18.76
N GLY A 362 28.42 -40.60 -17.77
CA GLY A 362 27.75 -39.78 -16.75
C GLY A 362 26.24 -39.62 -16.79
N ARG A 363 25.59 -40.10 -15.72
CA ARG A 363 24.36 -39.44 -15.24
C ARG A 363 23.97 -39.71 -13.80
N MET A 364 24.69 -40.53 -13.04
CA MET A 364 24.20 -40.98 -11.73
C MET A 364 24.66 -40.15 -10.53
N MET A 365 25.72 -39.34 -10.62
CA MET A 365 26.21 -38.58 -9.44
C MET A 365 25.47 -37.26 -9.16
N VAL A 366 24.82 -36.63 -10.14
CA VAL A 366 24.15 -35.33 -9.94
C VAL A 366 22.75 -35.46 -9.34
N ASN A 367 22.07 -36.60 -9.52
CA ASN A 367 20.69 -36.78 -9.03
C ASN A 367 20.60 -37.29 -7.57
N LEU A 368 21.68 -37.84 -7.01
CA LEU A 368 21.72 -38.28 -5.61
C LEU A 368 21.85 -37.09 -4.64
N ALA A 369 22.63 -36.05 -4.99
CA ALA A 369 22.78 -34.83 -4.19
C ALA A 369 21.49 -34.01 -4.08
N GLN A 370 20.56 -34.11 -5.04
CA GLN A 370 19.28 -33.41 -5.02
C GLN A 370 18.16 -34.10 -4.22
N ALA A 371 18.33 -35.38 -3.85
CA ALA A 371 17.32 -36.16 -3.13
C ALA A 371 17.43 -36.00 -1.60
N ILE A 372 18.66 -35.89 -1.07
CA ILE A 372 18.93 -35.75 0.38
C ILE A 372 18.39 -34.41 0.92
N GLY A 373 18.43 -33.33 0.14
CA GLY A 373 17.88 -32.03 0.53
C GLY A 373 16.36 -32.00 0.72
N ARG A 374 15.60 -32.93 0.12
CA ARG A 374 14.12 -32.90 0.16
C ARG A 374 13.52 -33.62 1.35
N LEU A 375 14.21 -34.61 1.93
CA LEU A 375 13.72 -35.34 3.10
C LEU A 375 13.87 -34.52 4.39
N VAL A 376 14.92 -33.70 4.49
CA VAL A 376 15.15 -32.77 5.61
C VAL A 376 14.09 -31.65 5.66
N LEU A 377 13.46 -31.32 4.52
CA LEU A 377 12.41 -30.30 4.43
C LEU A 377 11.01 -30.81 4.78
N ALA A 378 10.75 -32.12 4.74
CA ALA A 378 9.41 -32.70 5.01
C ALA A 378 8.96 -32.56 6.47
N GLY A 379 9.91 -32.56 7.42
CA GLY A 379 9.61 -32.30 8.84
C GLY A 379 9.09 -30.88 9.10
N ARG A 380 9.52 -29.91 8.29
CA ARG A 380 9.11 -28.50 8.38
C ARG A 380 7.67 -28.29 7.89
N GLU A 381 7.20 -29.11 6.94
CA GLU A 381 5.82 -29.06 6.42
C GLU A 381 4.79 -29.70 7.37
N LEU A 382 5.16 -30.76 8.10
CA LEU A 382 4.34 -31.35 9.18
C LEU A 382 4.09 -30.38 10.34
N ALA A 383 5.11 -29.60 10.71
CA ALA A 383 5.00 -28.57 11.75
C ALA A 383 4.08 -27.41 11.32
N LYS A 384 4.17 -26.95 10.06
CA LYS A 384 3.26 -25.94 9.49
C LYS A 384 1.80 -26.40 9.47
N LEU A 385 1.56 -27.66 9.07
CA LEU A 385 0.23 -28.28 9.07
C LEU A 385 -0.43 -28.32 10.45
N THR A 386 0.36 -28.57 11.49
CA THR A 386 -0.12 -28.62 12.87
C THR A 386 -0.68 -27.26 13.32
N GLY A 387 -0.03 -26.15 12.93
CA GLY A 387 -0.48 -24.79 13.23
C GLY A 387 -1.76 -24.36 12.49
N PHE A 388 -1.94 -24.75 11.22
CA PHE A 388 -3.19 -24.48 10.48
C PHE A 388 -4.35 -25.35 10.98
N THR A 389 -4.08 -26.62 11.28
CA THR A 389 -5.08 -27.56 11.80
C THR A 389 -5.61 -27.10 13.17
N SER A 390 -4.72 -26.62 14.06
CA SER A 390 -5.12 -26.10 15.36
C SER A 390 -6.03 -24.89 15.23
N ARG A 391 -5.65 -23.90 14.41
CA ARG A 391 -6.42 -22.66 14.21
C ARG A 391 -7.79 -22.88 13.58
N ILE A 392 -7.90 -23.78 12.59
CA ILE A 392 -9.20 -24.11 11.97
C ILE A 392 -10.08 -24.91 12.95
N SER A 393 -9.51 -25.83 13.72
CA SER A 393 -10.27 -26.60 14.72
C SER A 393 -10.78 -25.70 15.86
N GLU A 394 -9.95 -24.76 16.31
CA GLU A 394 -10.31 -23.74 17.29
C GLU A 394 -11.40 -22.81 16.74
N PHE A 395 -11.27 -22.34 15.49
CA PHE A 395 -12.30 -21.55 14.81
C PHE A 395 -13.65 -22.28 14.74
N MET A 396 -13.65 -23.56 14.33
CA MET A 396 -14.86 -24.38 14.29
C MET A 396 -15.47 -24.61 15.68
N TYR A 397 -14.63 -24.75 16.71
CA TYR A 397 -15.07 -24.90 18.10
C TYR A 397 -15.72 -23.60 18.61
N VAL A 398 -15.07 -22.47 18.42
CA VAL A 398 -15.58 -21.14 18.80
C VAL A 398 -16.88 -20.82 18.07
N LEU A 399 -16.99 -21.10 16.77
CA LEU A 399 -18.23 -20.96 16.02
C LEU A 399 -19.39 -21.76 16.63
N GLN A 400 -19.14 -23.00 17.06
CA GLN A 400 -20.16 -23.84 17.71
C GLN A 400 -20.54 -23.33 19.11
N GLU A 401 -19.62 -22.72 19.84
CA GLU A 401 -19.90 -22.11 21.16
C GLU A 401 -20.64 -20.78 21.04
N VAL A 402 -20.24 -19.89 20.12
CA VAL A 402 -20.93 -18.61 19.84
C VAL A 402 -22.36 -18.88 19.39
N ARG A 403 -22.58 -19.91 18.54
CA ARG A 403 -23.92 -20.34 18.14
C ARG A 403 -24.78 -20.84 19.31
N ARG A 404 -24.15 -21.43 20.34
CA ARG A 404 -24.82 -21.86 21.58
C ARG A 404 -25.01 -20.73 22.60
N GLY A 405 -24.58 -19.50 22.27
CA GLY A 405 -24.69 -18.33 23.13
C GLY A 405 -23.56 -18.18 24.14
N THR A 406 -22.44 -18.91 24.00
CA THR A 406 -21.29 -18.84 24.90
C THR A 406 -20.15 -18.06 24.25
N TYR A 407 -19.82 -16.91 24.82
CA TYR A 407 -18.80 -15.97 24.32
C TYR A 407 -17.81 -15.58 25.42
N LEU A 408 -16.55 -15.31 25.04
CA LEU A 408 -15.50 -14.84 25.96
C LEU A 408 -15.28 -13.34 25.77
N ARG A 409 -15.38 -12.57 26.86
CA ARG A 409 -15.16 -11.11 26.88
C ARG A 409 -13.71 -10.83 27.28
N GLY A 410 -13.03 -9.98 26.52
CA GLY A 410 -11.73 -9.43 26.90
C GLY A 410 -11.88 -8.01 27.43
N SER A 411 -11.61 -7.81 28.73
CA SER A 411 -11.28 -6.48 29.27
C SER A 411 -9.80 -6.23 29.06
N SER A 412 -9.43 -5.02 28.62
CA SER A 412 -8.04 -4.59 28.62
C SER A 412 -7.55 -4.47 30.07
N GLY A 413 -6.81 -5.47 30.56
CA GLY A 413 -5.91 -5.28 31.72
C GLY A 413 -5.95 -6.29 32.86
N ASP A 414 -6.94 -7.20 32.98
CA ASP A 414 -7.00 -8.12 34.13
C ASP A 414 -6.75 -9.58 33.76
N SER A 415 -5.82 -10.20 34.50
CA SER A 415 -5.30 -11.56 34.35
C SER A 415 -6.29 -12.69 34.68
N ASN A 416 -7.58 -12.38 34.85
CA ASN A 416 -8.62 -13.33 35.25
C ASN A 416 -9.81 -13.30 34.26
N ALA A 417 -9.58 -13.76 33.03
CA ALA A 417 -10.66 -14.04 32.09
C ALA A 417 -11.44 -15.29 32.58
N SER A 418 -12.61 -15.08 33.17
CA SER A 418 -13.51 -16.16 33.59
C SER A 418 -14.45 -16.55 32.44
N LEU A 419 -14.61 -17.87 32.21
CA LEU A 419 -15.62 -18.43 31.31
C LEU A 419 -17.00 -18.14 31.90
N VAL A 420 -17.71 -17.16 31.35
CA VAL A 420 -19.09 -16.87 31.76
C VAL A 420 -20.02 -17.92 31.12
N SER A 421 -20.64 -18.73 31.97
CA SER A 421 -21.67 -19.72 31.60
C SER A 421 -22.93 -19.03 31.03
N PRO A 422 -23.85 -19.76 30.36
CA PRO A 422 -24.91 -19.23 29.49
C PRO A 422 -26.09 -18.53 30.22
N THR A 423 -25.84 -17.86 31.35
CA THR A 423 -26.88 -17.35 32.26
C THR A 423 -26.89 -15.83 32.44
N VAL A 424 -26.50 -15.08 31.42
CA VAL A 424 -26.93 -13.67 31.32
C VAL A 424 -27.61 -13.47 29.98
N HIS A 425 -28.83 -14.03 29.86
CA HIS A 425 -29.88 -13.21 29.29
C HIS A 425 -29.84 -11.92 30.11
N GLY A 426 -29.66 -10.76 29.47
CA GLY A 426 -29.87 -9.52 30.21
C GLY A 426 -31.25 -9.62 30.85
N ASN A 427 -31.34 -9.31 32.14
CA ASN A 427 -32.60 -9.44 32.89
C ASN A 427 -33.65 -8.40 32.43
N GLY A 428 -33.33 -7.62 31.40
CA GLY A 428 -34.24 -6.65 30.83
C GLY A 428 -35.28 -7.27 29.91
N ARG A 429 -36.44 -6.63 29.84
CA ARG A 429 -37.59 -7.08 29.06
C ARG A 429 -37.67 -6.28 27.76
N LEU A 430 -37.72 -6.97 26.62
CA LEU A 430 -38.05 -6.36 25.33
C LEU A 430 -39.54 -6.54 25.06
N ILE A 431 -40.25 -5.45 24.77
CA ILE A 431 -41.67 -5.45 24.41
C ILE A 431 -41.79 -4.81 23.03
N VAL A 432 -42.35 -5.54 22.06
CA VAL A 432 -42.72 -4.95 20.78
C VAL A 432 -44.13 -4.39 20.92
N SER A 433 -44.28 -3.09 20.72
CA SER A 433 -45.57 -2.37 20.81
C SER A 433 -46.07 -2.00 19.42
N GLU A 434 -47.39 -2.05 19.23
CA GLU A 434 -48.07 -1.58 18.02
C GLU A 434 -48.35 -0.08 18.05
N ASP A 435 -48.15 0.58 19.20
CA ASP A 435 -48.52 1.98 19.43
C ASP A 435 -47.50 2.98 18.85
N ARG A 436 -46.53 2.52 18.04
CA ARG A 436 -45.43 3.32 17.47
C ARG A 436 -44.71 4.17 18.52
N ILE A 437 -44.21 3.51 19.57
CA ILE A 437 -43.47 4.14 20.68
C ILE A 437 -42.11 3.48 20.82
N ILE A 438 -41.08 4.30 21.08
CA ILE A 438 -39.77 3.86 21.56
C ILE A 438 -39.65 4.31 23.03
N LYS A 439 -39.57 3.35 23.96
CA LYS A 439 -39.46 3.63 25.39
C LYS A 439 -38.33 2.83 26.03
N PHE A 440 -37.40 3.53 26.67
CA PHE A 440 -36.38 2.98 27.54
C PHE A 440 -36.82 3.25 28.98
N GLU A 441 -36.96 2.21 29.80
CA GLU A 441 -37.26 2.29 31.24
C GLU A 441 -36.16 1.56 32.01
N GLY A 442 -35.28 2.29 32.69
CA GLY A 442 -34.19 1.71 33.48
C GLY A 442 -33.17 0.92 32.65
N VAL A 443 -33.01 1.25 31.37
CA VAL A 443 -32.18 0.45 30.45
C VAL A 443 -30.71 0.82 30.58
N LYS A 444 -29.90 -0.15 31.00
CA LYS A 444 -28.45 0.02 31.10
C LYS A 444 -27.77 -0.19 29.75
N LEU A 445 -27.03 0.80 29.26
CA LEU A 445 -26.25 0.68 28.02
C LEU A 445 -24.85 0.16 28.36
N VAL A 446 -24.57 -1.07 27.96
CA VAL A 446 -23.29 -1.75 28.21
C VAL A 446 -22.67 -2.18 26.89
N THR A 447 -21.38 -1.95 26.71
CA THR A 447 -20.64 -2.48 25.57
C THR A 447 -20.52 -4.01 25.64
N PRO A 448 -20.26 -4.70 24.51
CA PRO A 448 -19.92 -6.11 24.50
C PRO A 448 -18.71 -6.46 25.37
N THR A 449 -17.78 -5.52 25.56
CA THR A 449 -16.61 -5.63 26.44
C THR A 449 -16.95 -5.51 27.93
N GLY A 450 -18.18 -5.09 28.28
CA GLY A 450 -18.66 -4.98 29.65
C GLY A 450 -18.58 -3.58 30.25
N ASP A 451 -18.14 -2.59 29.47
CA ASP A 451 -18.07 -1.19 29.90
C ASP A 451 -19.46 -0.59 29.96
N VAL A 452 -19.80 0.00 31.10
CA VAL A 452 -21.08 0.69 31.26
C VAL A 452 -20.95 2.08 30.67
N LEU A 453 -21.76 2.36 29.64
CA LEU A 453 -21.81 3.67 28.98
C LEU A 453 -22.90 4.57 29.58
N ILE A 454 -24.02 3.98 29.99
CA ILE A 454 -25.09 4.63 30.76
C ILE A 454 -25.62 3.62 31.77
N GLU A 455 -25.71 4.01 33.04
CA GLU A 455 -26.19 3.16 34.14
C GLU A 455 -27.70 2.90 34.10
N SER A 456 -28.50 3.91 33.78
CA SER A 456 -29.97 3.81 33.65
C SER A 456 -30.46 4.84 32.64
N LEU A 457 -30.96 4.39 31.49
CA LEU A 457 -31.58 5.24 30.47
C LEU A 457 -33.10 5.17 30.58
N ASP A 458 -33.72 6.33 30.77
CA ASP A 458 -35.15 6.53 30.90
C ASP A 458 -35.60 7.58 29.87
N LEU A 459 -36.29 7.14 28.84
CA LEU A 459 -36.62 7.95 27.66
C LEU A 459 -37.89 7.42 27.00
N GLU A 460 -38.86 8.30 26.71
CA GLU A 460 -40.07 7.94 25.95
C GLU A 460 -40.20 8.84 24.73
N ILE A 461 -40.30 8.25 23.54
CA ILE A 461 -40.44 8.95 22.27
C ILE A 461 -41.61 8.35 21.50
N ARG A 462 -42.56 9.20 21.14
CA ARG A 462 -43.74 8.85 20.34
C ARG A 462 -43.54 9.29 18.90
N ALA A 463 -44.19 8.60 17.97
CA ALA A 463 -44.18 9.00 16.56
C ALA A 463 -44.55 10.49 16.40
N GLY A 464 -43.78 11.21 15.59
CA GLY A 464 -43.86 12.67 15.40
C GLY A 464 -42.90 13.50 16.27
N THR A 465 -42.19 12.88 17.21
CA THR A 465 -41.20 13.56 18.06
C THR A 465 -39.77 13.33 17.54
N ASN A 466 -39.18 14.33 16.87
CA ASN A 466 -37.85 14.22 16.29
C ASN A 466 -36.78 14.54 17.34
N VAL A 467 -35.77 13.68 17.44
CA VAL A 467 -34.71 13.76 18.45
C VAL A 467 -33.34 13.86 17.81
N LEU A 468 -32.59 14.90 18.20
CA LEU A 468 -31.18 15.07 17.84
C LEU A 468 -30.29 14.49 18.95
N ILE A 469 -29.39 13.58 18.60
CA ILE A 469 -28.49 12.92 19.55
C ILE A 469 -27.09 13.51 19.41
N CYS A 470 -26.56 14.05 20.51
CA CYS A 470 -25.26 14.71 20.57
C CYS A 470 -24.40 14.14 21.71
N GLY A 471 -23.08 14.22 21.57
CA GLY A 471 -22.12 13.81 22.60
C GLY A 471 -20.77 13.42 22.02
N PRO A 472 -19.68 13.35 22.82
CA PRO A 472 -18.34 12.99 22.33
C PRO A 472 -18.28 11.55 21.78
N ASN A 473 -17.23 11.21 21.05
CA ASN A 473 -17.04 9.84 20.54
C ASN A 473 -16.89 8.84 21.70
N GLY A 474 -17.53 7.68 21.57
CA GLY A 474 -17.51 6.63 22.61
C GLY A 474 -18.52 6.81 23.75
N CYS A 475 -19.34 7.86 23.76
CA CYS A 475 -20.33 8.10 24.83
C CYS A 475 -21.61 7.22 24.77
N GLY A 476 -21.71 6.32 23.79
CA GLY A 476 -22.85 5.39 23.66
C GLY A 476 -23.91 5.72 22.61
N LYS A 477 -23.70 6.72 21.74
CA LYS A 477 -24.66 7.07 20.66
C LYS A 477 -25.01 5.88 19.76
N SER A 478 -23.99 5.24 19.17
CA SER A 478 -24.20 4.04 18.34
C SER A 478 -24.61 2.82 19.17
N SER A 479 -24.20 2.75 20.44
CA SER A 479 -24.60 1.68 21.38
C SER A 479 -26.11 1.70 21.67
N LEU A 480 -26.71 2.89 21.76
CA LEU A 480 -28.16 3.06 21.89
C LEU A 480 -28.89 2.38 20.73
N PHE A 481 -28.44 2.63 19.50
CA PHE A 481 -29.06 2.03 18.31
C PHE A 481 -28.78 0.53 18.17
N ARG A 482 -27.64 0.05 18.64
CA ARG A 482 -27.34 -1.39 18.67
C ARG A 482 -28.24 -2.15 19.64
N VAL A 483 -28.62 -1.54 20.77
CA VAL A 483 -29.62 -2.10 21.69
C VAL A 483 -31.03 -2.01 21.09
N LEU A 484 -31.39 -0.87 20.47
CA LEU A 484 -32.68 -0.69 19.80
C LEU A 484 -32.89 -1.63 18.60
N GLY A 485 -31.82 -1.89 17.83
CA GLY A 485 -31.78 -2.77 16.67
C GLY A 485 -31.51 -4.24 16.99
N GLU A 486 -31.60 -4.64 18.26
CA GLU A 486 -31.42 -6.03 18.73
C GLU A 486 -30.04 -6.66 18.43
N LEU A 487 -29.05 -5.86 18.05
CA LEU A 487 -27.68 -6.32 17.87
C LEU A 487 -27.02 -6.63 19.23
N TRP A 488 -27.34 -5.83 20.24
CA TRP A 488 -26.92 -6.03 21.63
C TRP A 488 -28.12 -6.38 22.52
N PRO A 489 -27.97 -7.31 23.49
CA PRO A 489 -29.05 -7.68 24.39
C PRO A 489 -29.37 -6.55 25.38
N VAL A 490 -30.64 -6.44 25.81
CA VAL A 490 -31.07 -5.50 26.85
C VAL A 490 -30.57 -5.99 28.22
N ALA A 491 -29.53 -5.34 28.76
CA ALA A 491 -28.85 -5.80 29.99
C ALA A 491 -29.74 -5.76 31.24
N SER A 492 -30.56 -4.70 31.39
CA SER A 492 -31.51 -4.46 32.48
C SER A 492 -32.63 -3.53 32.00
N GLY A 493 -33.71 -3.38 32.77
CA GLY A 493 -34.82 -2.46 32.47
C GLY A 493 -35.78 -3.00 31.42
N THR A 494 -36.69 -2.17 30.92
CA THR A 494 -37.65 -2.52 29.86
C THR A 494 -37.40 -1.64 28.63
N LEU A 495 -37.22 -2.27 27.47
CA LEU A 495 -37.21 -1.60 26.18
C LEU A 495 -38.53 -1.90 25.46
N VAL A 496 -39.32 -0.87 25.20
CA VAL A 496 -40.47 -0.92 24.29
C VAL A 496 -40.03 -0.36 22.95
N LYS A 497 -40.26 -1.09 21.86
CA LYS A 497 -39.92 -0.63 20.50
C LYS A 497 -41.03 -0.96 19.50
N PRO A 498 -41.11 -0.24 18.36
CA PRO A 498 -42.03 -0.57 17.29
C PRO A 498 -41.59 -1.85 16.53
N ARG A 499 -42.46 -2.34 15.65
CA ARG A 499 -42.12 -3.46 14.75
C ARG A 499 -40.93 -3.09 13.87
N SER A 500 -40.13 -4.07 13.47
CA SER A 500 -38.92 -3.82 12.67
C SER A 500 -39.21 -3.23 11.28
N GLU A 501 -40.43 -3.36 10.77
CA GLU A 501 -40.91 -2.71 9.53
C GLU A 501 -41.12 -1.20 9.67
N ASP A 502 -41.38 -0.74 10.89
CA ASP A 502 -41.61 0.67 11.23
C ASP A 502 -40.30 1.41 11.57
N LEU A 503 -39.16 0.71 11.58
CA LEU A 503 -37.84 1.24 11.94
C LEU A 503 -36.86 1.10 10.77
N PHE A 504 -36.19 2.19 10.40
CA PHE A 504 -35.23 2.20 9.31
C PHE A 504 -33.90 2.83 9.75
N TYR A 505 -32.77 2.24 9.37
CA TYR A 505 -31.44 2.67 9.83
C TYR A 505 -30.53 3.07 8.67
N ILE A 506 -30.14 4.33 8.62
CA ILE A 506 -29.16 4.81 7.65
C ILE A 506 -27.81 4.96 8.34
N PRO A 507 -26.82 4.12 7.97
CA PRO A 507 -25.47 4.21 8.50
C PRO A 507 -24.70 5.40 7.92
N GLN A 508 -23.59 5.75 8.57
CA GLN A 508 -22.64 6.79 8.14
C GLN A 508 -21.94 6.46 6.80
N ARG A 509 -21.97 5.20 6.34
CA ARG A 509 -21.33 4.73 5.09
C ARG A 509 -22.33 4.17 4.08
N PRO A 510 -22.13 4.37 2.77
CA PRO A 510 -23.00 3.77 1.75
C PRO A 510 -22.96 2.24 1.77
N TYR A 511 -24.08 1.60 2.12
CA TYR A 511 -24.25 0.15 2.05
C TYR A 511 -25.47 -0.28 1.23
N MET A 512 -26.62 0.37 1.42
CA MET A 512 -27.91 -0.08 0.86
C MET A 512 -28.05 0.16 -0.65
N THR A 513 -27.25 1.06 -1.21
CA THR A 513 -27.30 1.46 -2.62
C THR A 513 -25.89 1.52 -3.18
N LEU A 514 -25.74 1.08 -4.44
CA LEU A 514 -24.56 1.40 -5.23
C LEU A 514 -24.63 2.90 -5.55
N GLY A 515 -23.89 3.73 -4.82
CA GLY A 515 -23.97 5.18 -4.99
C GLY A 515 -23.44 5.96 -3.78
N THR A 516 -23.88 7.21 -3.69
CA THR A 516 -23.51 8.18 -2.65
C THR A 516 -24.39 8.04 -1.40
N LEU A 517 -24.01 8.71 -0.31
CA LEU A 517 -24.84 8.81 0.90
C LEU A 517 -26.23 9.40 0.60
N ARG A 518 -26.32 10.31 -0.38
CA ARG A 518 -27.58 10.87 -0.88
C ARG A 518 -28.50 9.81 -1.47
N ASP A 519 -27.94 8.85 -2.20
CA ASP A 519 -28.73 7.80 -2.86
C ASP A 519 -29.34 6.82 -1.83
N GLN A 520 -28.72 6.67 -0.65
CA GLN A 520 -29.30 5.89 0.45
C GLN A 520 -30.57 6.54 1.02
N MET A 521 -30.64 7.88 1.04
CA MET A 521 -31.83 8.59 1.51
C MET A 521 -33.06 8.27 0.64
N ALA A 522 -32.87 8.01 -0.66
CA ALA A 522 -33.97 7.64 -1.54
C ALA A 522 -34.70 6.37 -1.08
N ARG A 523 -34.00 5.41 -0.45
CA ARG A 523 -34.62 4.21 0.12
C ARG A 523 -35.51 4.54 1.32
N LEU A 524 -35.06 5.43 2.20
CA LEU A 524 -35.88 5.89 3.32
C LEU A 524 -37.15 6.60 2.83
N LEU A 525 -37.01 7.48 1.83
CA LEU A 525 -38.13 8.22 1.25
C LEU A 525 -39.11 7.30 0.51
N TYR A 526 -38.63 6.18 -0.03
CA TYR A 526 -39.45 5.16 -0.67
C TYR A 526 -40.23 4.31 0.35
N HIS A 527 -39.58 3.90 1.44
CA HIS A 527 -40.18 3.00 2.43
C HIS A 527 -41.06 3.72 3.47
N GLN A 528 -40.83 5.02 3.71
CA GLN A 528 -41.61 5.87 4.63
C GLN A 528 -41.92 5.20 6.00
N PRO A 529 -40.89 4.78 6.74
CA PRO A 529 -41.05 4.15 8.04
C PRO A 529 -41.60 5.14 9.08
N ALA A 530 -42.19 4.64 10.17
CA ALA A 530 -42.60 5.51 11.28
C ALA A 530 -41.40 6.17 11.98
N PHE A 531 -40.25 5.48 12.03
CA PHE A 531 -39.01 5.94 12.66
C PHE A 531 -37.80 5.73 11.74
N ALA A 532 -36.96 6.77 11.63
CA ALA A 532 -35.70 6.72 10.90
C ALA A 532 -34.54 7.08 11.82
N ILE A 533 -33.59 6.16 11.95
CA ILE A 533 -32.31 6.38 12.64
C ILE A 533 -31.30 6.83 11.59
N LEU A 534 -30.75 8.02 11.76
CA LEU A 534 -29.83 8.68 10.84
C LEU A 534 -28.48 8.88 11.55
N ASP A 535 -27.51 8.01 11.27
CA ASP A 535 -26.18 8.08 11.90
C ASP A 535 -25.21 8.87 11.00
N GLU A 536 -25.15 10.19 11.19
CA GLU A 536 -24.29 11.12 10.43
C GLU A 536 -24.39 11.00 8.88
N CYS A 537 -25.52 10.50 8.38
CA CYS A 537 -25.67 10.11 6.98
C CYS A 537 -25.72 11.29 5.99
N THR A 538 -25.87 12.53 6.48
CA THR A 538 -25.85 13.77 5.68
C THR A 538 -24.57 14.60 5.88
N SER A 539 -23.56 14.06 6.56
CA SER A 539 -22.27 14.75 6.82
C SER A 539 -21.53 15.21 5.55
N ALA A 540 -21.75 14.51 4.42
CA ALA A 540 -21.11 14.81 3.13
C ALA A 540 -22.00 15.58 2.13
N VAL A 541 -23.17 16.08 2.55
CA VAL A 541 -24.07 16.90 1.70
C VAL A 541 -24.10 18.37 2.17
N SER A 542 -24.35 19.27 1.21
CA SER A 542 -24.49 20.71 1.49
C SER A 542 -25.66 20.99 2.43
N CYS A 543 -25.59 22.10 3.18
CA CYS A 543 -26.64 22.48 4.14
C CYS A 543 -28.02 22.63 3.48
N ASP A 544 -28.08 23.11 2.24
CA ASP A 544 -29.35 23.35 1.53
C ASP A 544 -30.04 22.03 1.17
N VAL A 545 -29.27 21.04 0.69
CA VAL A 545 -29.78 19.70 0.38
C VAL A 545 -30.16 18.95 1.66
N GLU A 546 -29.38 19.12 2.74
CA GLU A 546 -29.69 18.58 4.06
C GLU A 546 -31.04 19.13 4.57
N ASP A 547 -31.28 20.43 4.43
CA ASP A 547 -32.53 21.09 4.81
C ASP A 547 -33.75 20.53 4.06
N GLU A 548 -33.64 20.36 2.75
CA GLU A 548 -34.71 19.79 1.92
C GLU A 548 -35.04 18.35 2.33
N ILE A 549 -34.03 17.51 2.52
CA ILE A 549 -34.20 16.10 2.89
C ILE A 549 -34.91 15.98 4.24
N TYR A 550 -34.45 16.71 5.25
CA TYR A 550 -35.03 16.65 6.59
C TYR A 550 -36.42 17.26 6.65
N SER A 551 -36.66 18.36 5.93
CA SER A 551 -38.00 18.97 5.81
C SER A 551 -38.98 18.01 5.14
N TYR A 552 -38.56 17.34 4.07
CA TYR A 552 -39.41 16.36 3.40
C TYR A 552 -39.76 15.19 4.33
N CYS A 553 -38.79 14.61 5.03
CA CYS A 553 -39.03 13.53 5.99
C CYS A 553 -40.08 13.92 7.05
N ARG A 554 -40.02 15.15 7.58
CA ARG A 554 -41.02 15.66 8.53
C ARG A 554 -42.39 15.81 7.90
N ASN A 555 -42.46 16.33 6.67
CA ASN A 555 -43.72 16.52 5.94
C ASN A 555 -44.45 15.20 5.67
N VAL A 556 -43.70 14.12 5.40
CA VAL A 556 -44.28 12.77 5.21
C VAL A 556 -44.49 12.00 6.52
N GLY A 557 -44.25 12.63 7.68
CA GLY A 557 -44.53 12.06 8.99
C GLY A 557 -43.50 11.05 9.51
N ILE A 558 -42.28 11.04 8.96
CA ILE A 558 -41.18 10.17 9.45
C ILE A 558 -40.57 10.81 10.71
N THR A 559 -40.50 10.04 11.79
CA THR A 559 -39.88 10.48 13.05
C THR A 559 -38.37 10.29 12.99
N LEU A 560 -37.60 11.37 13.15
CA LEU A 560 -36.15 11.38 12.93
C LEU A 560 -35.36 11.21 14.24
N PHE A 561 -34.45 10.24 14.26
CA PHE A 561 -33.45 10.01 15.31
C PHE A 561 -32.07 10.25 14.73
N THR A 562 -31.56 11.46 14.89
CA THR A 562 -30.38 11.90 14.13
C THR A 562 -29.17 12.05 15.04
N VAL A 563 -28.09 11.33 14.75
CA VAL A 563 -26.78 11.60 15.33
C VAL A 563 -26.08 12.62 14.46
N SER A 564 -25.81 13.80 15.00
CA SER A 564 -25.03 14.83 14.31
C SER A 564 -24.51 15.88 15.29
N HIS A 565 -23.43 16.53 14.87
CA HIS A 565 -22.86 17.72 15.51
C HIS A 565 -23.22 19.01 14.76
N ARG A 566 -23.90 18.93 13.62
CA ARG A 566 -24.20 20.08 12.75
C ARG A 566 -25.36 20.91 13.31
N ARG A 567 -25.13 22.22 13.42
CA ARG A 567 -26.16 23.20 13.84
C ARG A 567 -27.34 23.29 12.87
N SER A 568 -27.12 23.07 11.58
CA SER A 568 -28.16 23.10 10.53
C SER A 568 -29.33 22.16 10.83
N LEU A 569 -29.09 21.07 11.55
CA LEU A 569 -30.11 20.05 11.81
C LEU A 569 -31.01 20.37 13.02
N TRP A 570 -30.63 21.31 13.89
CA TRP A 570 -31.38 21.61 15.11
C TRP A 570 -32.79 22.12 14.82
N LYS A 571 -32.99 22.86 13.72
CA LYS A 571 -34.32 23.37 13.29
C LYS A 571 -35.31 22.26 12.90
N HIS A 572 -34.82 21.04 12.66
CA HIS A 572 -35.66 19.89 12.28
C HIS A 572 -36.00 18.97 13.45
N HIS A 573 -35.52 19.26 14.67
CA HIS A 573 -35.72 18.42 15.84
C HIS A 573 -36.38 19.20 16.97
N GLU A 574 -37.33 18.57 17.68
CA GLU A 574 -38.01 19.19 18.83
C GLU A 574 -37.27 18.94 20.15
N PHE A 575 -36.51 17.85 20.24
CA PHE A 575 -35.77 17.45 21.43
C PHE A 575 -34.32 17.12 21.11
N TYR A 576 -33.44 17.24 22.11
CA TYR A 576 -32.09 16.74 22.03
C TYR A 576 -31.80 15.74 23.16
N LEU A 577 -31.04 14.69 22.83
CA LEU A 577 -30.46 13.75 23.77
C LEU A 577 -28.94 13.97 23.79
N HIS A 578 -28.45 14.57 24.87
CA HIS A 578 -27.02 14.80 25.08
C HIS A 578 -26.44 13.74 26.00
N MET A 579 -25.48 12.95 25.52
CA MET A 579 -24.71 11.98 26.32
C MET A 579 -23.35 12.59 26.67
N ASP A 580 -22.97 12.66 27.94
CA ASP A 580 -21.76 13.37 28.40
C ASP A 580 -20.46 12.56 28.30
N GLY A 581 -20.56 11.25 28.04
CA GLY A 581 -19.42 10.33 27.94
C GLY A 581 -18.85 9.88 29.29
N ARG A 582 -19.47 10.25 30.42
CA ARG A 582 -19.10 9.85 31.78
C ARG A 582 -20.21 9.05 32.49
N GLY A 583 -21.20 8.56 31.74
CA GLY A 583 -22.34 7.81 32.28
C GLY A 583 -23.62 8.62 32.42
N GLY A 584 -23.57 9.95 32.22
CA GLY A 584 -24.72 10.84 32.31
C GLY A 584 -25.34 11.16 30.94
N TYR A 585 -26.65 11.43 30.95
CA TYR A 585 -27.37 11.94 29.79
C TYR A 585 -28.36 13.03 30.19
N ARG A 586 -28.75 13.88 29.23
CA ARG A 586 -29.81 14.88 29.34
C ARG A 586 -30.73 14.76 28.14
N PHE A 587 -32.04 14.69 28.38
CA PHE A 587 -33.07 14.69 27.36
C PHE A 587 -34.01 15.87 27.60
N GLU A 588 -33.92 16.89 26.75
CA GLU A 588 -34.62 18.16 26.94
C GLU A 588 -35.19 18.69 25.61
N LYS A 589 -36.19 19.57 25.70
CA LYS A 589 -36.80 20.21 24.53
C LYS A 589 -35.89 21.31 24.01
N ILE A 590 -35.74 21.41 22.69
CA ILE A 590 -34.97 22.47 22.04
C ILE A 590 -35.78 23.78 22.11
N THR A 591 -35.20 24.81 22.72
CA THR A 591 -35.72 26.18 22.83
C THR A 591 -34.76 27.17 22.17
N SER A 592 -35.18 28.43 22.00
CA SER A 592 -34.33 29.51 21.50
C SER A 592 -33.06 29.74 22.33
N ASP A 593 -33.11 29.42 23.63
CA ASP A 593 -32.01 29.57 24.58
C ASP A 593 -31.10 28.34 24.65
N THR A 594 -31.44 27.27 23.92
CA THR A 594 -30.65 26.04 23.90
C THR A 594 -29.33 26.29 23.16
N VAL A 595 -28.23 26.41 23.90
CA VAL A 595 -26.90 26.66 23.35
C VAL A 595 -26.36 25.36 22.72
N PRO A 596 -26.07 25.32 21.40
CA PRO A 596 -25.48 24.14 20.78
C PRO A 596 -24.08 23.89 21.35
N PHE A 597 -23.84 22.68 21.87
CA PHE A 597 -22.55 22.29 22.41
C PHE A 597 -21.49 22.26 21.31
N VAL A 598 -20.72 23.35 21.21
CA VAL A 598 -19.45 23.38 20.50
C VAL A 598 -18.43 22.85 21.49
N MET A 599 -17.78 21.73 21.18
CA MET A 599 -16.50 21.37 21.81
C MET A 599 -15.65 22.65 21.80
N ASN A 600 -15.24 23.19 22.96
CA ASN A 600 -14.52 24.45 23.10
C ASN A 600 -13.27 24.54 22.16
N CYS A 601 -13.52 24.88 20.92
CA CYS A 601 -12.62 25.09 19.80
C CYS A 601 -13.39 25.96 18.80
N ALA A 602 -13.74 27.17 19.23
CA ALA A 602 -13.97 28.35 18.41
C ALA A 602 -14.68 29.41 19.26
N ARG A 603 -13.91 30.16 20.05
CA ARG A 603 -14.14 31.60 20.02
C ARG A 603 -13.74 32.02 18.61
N ILE A 604 -14.73 32.29 17.77
CA ILE A 604 -14.53 33.13 16.59
C ILE A 604 -14.13 34.49 17.16
N VAL A 605 -12.82 34.69 17.31
CA VAL A 605 -12.24 36.00 17.49
C VAL A 605 -12.27 36.64 16.10
N PRO A 606 -12.84 37.83 15.92
CA PRO A 606 -12.74 38.53 14.66
C PRO A 606 -11.25 38.66 14.28
N HIS A 607 -10.92 38.32 13.03
CA HIS A 607 -9.58 38.41 12.47
C HIS A 607 -9.03 39.84 12.60
N HIS A 608 -8.27 40.11 13.66
CA HIS A 608 -7.66 41.42 13.92
C HIS A 608 -6.15 41.51 13.62
N VAL A 609 -5.54 40.51 12.98
CA VAL A 609 -4.09 40.58 12.70
C VAL A 609 -3.77 41.01 11.25
N PHE A 610 -4.72 40.95 10.30
CA PHE A 610 -4.41 41.28 8.89
C PHE A 610 -5.42 42.18 8.15
N LEU A 611 -6.49 42.65 8.79
CA LEU A 611 -7.22 43.82 8.28
C LEU A 611 -6.41 45.08 8.62
N ARG A 612 -5.38 45.31 7.82
CA ARG A 612 -4.45 46.45 7.90
C ARG A 612 -5.22 47.74 7.61
N SER A 613 -5.73 48.40 8.66
CA SER A 613 -6.23 49.77 8.55
C SER A 613 -5.05 50.71 8.28
N MET A 614 -5.25 51.70 7.41
CA MET A 614 -4.30 52.76 7.10
C MET A 614 -3.89 53.53 8.37
N SER A 615 -2.83 53.09 9.03
CA SER A 615 -2.00 53.93 9.89
C SER A 615 -0.88 54.50 9.03
N SER A 616 -0.43 55.73 9.31
CA SER A 616 0.61 56.43 8.55
C SER A 616 2.01 55.77 8.61
N SER A 617 2.18 54.65 9.33
CA SER A 617 3.43 53.90 9.44
C SER A 617 3.35 52.55 8.74
N VAL A 618 4.38 52.22 7.94
CA VAL A 618 4.57 50.90 7.31
C VAL A 618 4.60 49.80 8.39
N PRO A 619 3.83 48.70 8.24
CA PRO A 619 3.78 47.63 9.24
C PRO A 619 5.10 46.85 9.34
N THR A 620 5.30 46.15 10.47
CA THR A 620 6.47 45.29 10.71
C THR A 620 6.08 43.82 10.77
N THR A 621 6.92 42.96 10.19
CA THR A 621 6.77 41.51 10.25
C THR A 621 7.23 41.01 11.63
N LYS A 622 6.37 40.26 12.31
CA LYS A 622 6.67 39.70 13.62
C LYS A 622 7.58 38.47 13.50
N MET A 623 8.34 38.17 14.54
CA MET A 623 8.91 36.84 14.76
C MET A 623 7.82 35.91 15.31
N PHE A 624 8.03 34.59 15.25
CA PHE A 624 7.13 33.61 15.88
C PHE A 624 7.93 32.74 16.84
N ILE A 625 7.83 32.97 18.14
CA ILE A 625 8.62 32.24 19.15
C ILE A 625 7.67 31.79 20.26
N ASN A 626 7.76 30.52 20.64
CA ASN A 626 6.96 29.93 21.70
C ASN A 626 5.43 30.11 21.52
N GLY A 627 4.93 29.93 20.29
CA GLY A 627 3.51 30.12 19.99
C GLY A 627 3.06 31.59 20.02
N GLN A 628 3.97 32.56 20.00
CA GLN A 628 3.60 33.97 20.06
C GLN A 628 4.23 34.76 18.92
N PHE A 629 3.46 35.69 18.35
CA PHE A 629 3.94 36.67 17.40
C PHE A 629 4.56 37.84 18.16
N LEU A 630 5.88 38.02 18.04
CA LEU A 630 6.66 38.99 18.82
C LEU A 630 7.25 40.08 17.93
N ASP A 631 7.25 41.32 18.44
CA ASP A 631 8.08 42.39 17.88
C ASP A 631 9.55 42.12 18.18
N SER A 632 10.40 42.33 17.17
CA SER A 632 11.84 42.26 17.37
C SER A 632 12.37 43.54 18.03
N LYS A 633 13.38 43.38 18.87
CA LYS A 633 14.18 44.45 19.48
C LYS A 633 15.30 44.95 18.56
N THR A 634 15.36 44.47 17.32
CA THR A 634 16.38 44.87 16.36
C THR A 634 16.24 46.34 15.95
N LYS A 635 17.38 46.92 15.58
CA LYS A 635 17.45 48.24 14.93
C LYS A 635 17.57 48.12 13.40
N ASP A 636 17.89 46.92 12.91
CA ASP A 636 18.13 46.67 11.50
C ASP A 636 16.93 45.96 10.87
N TRP A 637 16.32 46.64 9.91
CA TRP A 637 15.12 46.19 9.21
C TRP A 637 15.38 46.02 7.71
N ILE A 638 14.66 45.12 7.07
CA ILE A 638 14.69 44.86 5.63
C ILE A 638 13.32 45.23 5.08
N ASP A 639 13.27 46.17 4.14
CA ASP A 639 12.03 46.55 3.47
C ASP A 639 11.58 45.43 2.51
N VAL A 640 10.32 45.04 2.62
CA VAL A 640 9.64 44.13 1.69
C VAL A 640 8.81 44.97 0.74
N HIS A 641 9.11 44.88 -0.54
CA HIS A 641 8.42 45.62 -1.59
C HIS A 641 7.37 44.76 -2.28
N ASN A 642 6.27 45.37 -2.72
CA ASN A 642 5.41 44.77 -3.72
C ASN A 642 6.15 44.87 -5.08
N PRO A 643 6.56 43.75 -5.71
CA PRO A 643 7.38 43.81 -6.92
C PRO A 643 6.65 44.41 -8.14
N ALA A 644 5.32 44.50 -8.10
CA ALA A 644 4.53 45.10 -9.17
C ALA A 644 4.52 46.65 -9.11
N THR A 645 4.69 47.24 -7.92
CA THR A 645 4.63 48.70 -7.72
C THR A 645 5.91 49.29 -7.11
N ASN A 646 6.77 48.45 -6.55
CA ASN A 646 7.92 48.78 -5.70
C ASN A 646 7.59 49.56 -4.41
N GLU A 647 6.32 49.63 -4.02
CA GLU A 647 5.92 50.20 -2.73
C GLU A 647 6.25 49.25 -1.57
N VAL A 648 6.64 49.80 -0.42
CA VAL A 648 6.98 48.99 0.77
C VAL A 648 5.70 48.46 1.42
N VAL A 649 5.59 47.14 1.51
CA VAL A 649 4.45 46.41 2.09
C VAL A 649 4.63 46.17 3.59
N THR A 650 5.84 45.81 4.02
CA THR A 650 6.19 45.53 5.42
C THR A 650 7.69 45.64 5.64
N ARG A 651 8.13 45.62 6.90
CA ARG A 651 9.55 45.55 7.29
C ARG A 651 9.86 44.30 8.08
N VAL A 652 10.84 43.53 7.62
CA VAL A 652 11.29 42.28 8.26
C VAL A 652 12.48 42.56 9.17
N PRO A 653 12.47 42.06 10.43
CA PRO A 653 13.59 42.28 11.33
C PRO A 653 14.78 41.41 10.94
N LYS A 654 16.00 41.94 11.07
CA LYS A 654 17.17 41.08 11.26
C LYS A 654 17.23 40.68 12.73
N SER A 655 16.75 39.48 13.05
CA SER A 655 16.67 38.98 14.43
C SER A 655 18.00 39.12 15.14
N THR A 656 17.97 39.62 16.37
CA THR A 656 19.15 39.74 17.23
C THR A 656 19.63 38.36 17.69
N HIS A 657 20.89 38.26 18.11
CA HIS A 657 21.44 37.00 18.61
C HIS A 657 20.61 36.42 19.77
N ASP A 658 20.22 37.25 20.74
CA ASP A 658 19.43 36.83 21.89
C ASP A 658 18.04 36.29 21.51
N GLU A 659 17.42 36.85 20.47
CA GLU A 659 16.14 36.37 19.95
C GLU A 659 16.29 35.02 19.24
N MET A 660 17.38 34.83 18.50
CA MET A 660 17.68 33.55 17.84
C MET A 660 18.00 32.46 18.87
N GLU A 661 18.77 32.77 19.90
CA GLU A 661 19.02 31.89 21.06
C GLU A 661 17.72 31.53 21.79
N ALA A 662 16.84 32.50 22.03
CA ALA A 662 15.55 32.25 22.66
C ALA A 662 14.69 31.27 21.84
N ALA A 663 14.68 31.39 20.50
CA ALA A 663 13.94 30.47 19.63
C ALA A 663 14.47 29.04 19.71
N VAL A 664 15.80 28.84 19.70
CA VAL A 664 16.39 27.49 19.80
C VAL A 664 16.20 26.90 21.19
N LYS A 665 16.36 27.71 22.25
CA LYS A 665 16.15 27.27 23.63
C LYS A 665 14.72 26.75 23.84
N VAL A 666 13.73 27.50 23.39
CA VAL A 666 12.32 27.09 23.46
C VAL A 666 12.07 25.82 22.65
N ALA A 667 12.62 25.71 21.43
CA ALA A 667 12.50 24.51 20.62
C ALA A 667 13.10 23.27 21.31
N LYS A 668 14.23 23.44 22.01
CA LYS A 668 14.90 22.38 22.77
C LYS A 668 14.10 21.95 23.99
N ASP A 669 13.48 22.89 24.68
CA ASP A 669 12.64 22.60 25.85
C ASP A 669 11.37 21.84 25.42
N ALA A 670 10.68 22.32 24.39
CA ALA A 670 9.48 21.68 23.84
C ALA A 670 9.73 20.27 23.27
N PHE A 671 10.95 19.99 22.78
CA PHE A 671 11.32 18.69 22.22
C PHE A 671 11.16 17.54 23.22
N ARG A 672 11.40 17.79 24.51
CA ARG A 672 11.34 16.76 25.56
C ARG A 672 9.96 16.10 25.63
N ASP A 673 8.91 16.90 25.55
CA ASP A 673 7.53 16.43 25.62
C ASP A 673 7.01 16.05 24.23
N TRP A 674 7.34 16.84 23.20
CA TRP A 674 6.87 16.59 21.85
C TRP A 674 7.37 15.27 21.24
N SER A 675 8.62 14.91 21.50
CA SER A 675 9.19 13.61 21.06
C SER A 675 8.51 12.40 21.71
N ARG A 676 7.89 12.58 22.88
CA ARG A 676 7.15 11.55 23.63
C ARG A 676 5.65 11.54 23.35
N ALA A 677 5.12 12.60 22.72
CA ALA A 677 3.74 12.62 22.26
C ALA A 677 3.46 11.40 21.36
N SER A 678 2.25 10.85 21.41
CA SER A 678 1.91 9.69 20.58
C SER A 678 1.95 10.06 19.09
N ILE A 679 2.30 9.11 18.22
CA ILE A 679 2.28 9.31 16.76
C ILE A 679 0.88 9.77 16.30
N LEU A 680 -0.18 9.23 16.90
CA LEU A 680 -1.56 9.59 16.58
C LEU A 680 -1.89 11.03 16.98
N SER A 681 -1.41 11.51 18.12
CA SER A 681 -1.58 12.91 18.53
C SER A 681 -0.93 13.88 17.52
N ARG A 682 0.28 13.54 17.04
CA ARG A 682 0.96 14.33 16.00
C ARG A 682 0.21 14.30 14.66
N GLN A 683 -0.35 13.14 14.30
CA GLN A 683 -1.17 12.96 13.10
C GLN A 683 -2.44 13.83 13.13
N GLN A 684 -3.13 13.93 14.27
CA GLN A 684 -4.34 14.75 14.40
C GLN A 684 -4.08 16.23 14.16
N ILE A 685 -2.92 16.74 14.57
CA ILE A 685 -2.49 18.11 14.27
C ILE A 685 -2.36 18.30 12.75
N MET A 686 -1.77 17.35 12.03
CA MET A 686 -1.65 17.42 10.56
C MET A 686 -3.02 17.38 9.87
N PHE A 687 -3.97 16.56 10.36
CA PHE A 687 -5.34 16.54 9.82
C PHE A 687 -6.08 17.86 9.98
N LYS A 688 -5.90 18.55 11.11
CA LYS A 688 -6.45 19.90 11.32
C LYS A 688 -5.72 20.95 10.47
N PHE A 689 -4.40 20.84 10.41
CA PHE A 689 -3.57 21.81 9.69
C PHE A 689 -3.84 21.80 8.18
N GLN A 690 -3.95 20.62 7.55
CA GLN A 690 -4.32 20.55 6.12
C GLN A 690 -5.72 21.13 5.83
N GLN A 691 -6.67 20.99 6.76
CA GLN A 691 -8.00 21.58 6.63
C GLN A 691 -7.94 23.12 6.71
N LEU A 692 -7.21 23.66 7.68
CA LEU A 692 -7.02 25.11 7.83
C LEU A 692 -6.33 25.74 6.61
N ILE A 693 -5.33 25.07 6.02
CA ILE A 693 -4.69 25.53 4.78
C ILE A 693 -5.70 25.58 3.63
N LYS A 694 -6.58 24.58 3.50
CA LYS A 694 -7.63 24.56 2.46
C LYS A 694 -8.61 25.72 2.64
N GLU A 695 -9.01 26.02 3.87
CA GLU A 695 -9.93 27.10 4.21
C GLU A 695 -9.32 28.49 3.90
N HIS A 696 -8.02 28.66 4.12
CA HIS A 696 -7.29 29.93 3.91
C HIS A 696 -6.48 29.98 2.61
N MET A 697 -6.77 29.12 1.64
CA MET A 697 -6.05 29.03 0.35
C MET A 697 -5.93 30.39 -0.35
N LYS A 698 -7.04 31.13 -0.41
CA LYS A 698 -7.10 32.44 -1.09
C LYS A 698 -6.30 33.51 -0.36
N ASP A 699 -6.33 33.52 0.97
CA ASP A 699 -5.58 34.47 1.79
C ASP A 699 -4.08 34.25 1.62
N LEU A 700 -3.65 32.98 1.65
CA LEU A 700 -2.27 32.58 1.39
C LEU A 700 -1.84 32.98 -0.03
N ALA A 701 -2.64 32.68 -1.05
CA ALA A 701 -2.33 33.03 -2.43
C ALA A 701 -2.20 34.55 -2.61
N HIS A 702 -3.06 35.33 -1.98
CA HIS A 702 -3.00 36.79 -2.03
C HIS A 702 -1.70 37.34 -1.43
N LEU A 703 -1.28 36.83 -0.26
CA LEU A 703 -0.02 37.25 0.37
C LEU A 703 1.19 36.90 -0.49
N ILE A 704 1.20 35.70 -1.10
CA ILE A 704 2.28 35.29 -2.02
C ILE A 704 2.32 36.25 -3.22
N THR A 705 1.20 36.53 -3.86
CA THR A 705 1.17 37.45 -5.02
C THR A 705 1.58 38.87 -4.62
N LEU A 706 1.17 39.35 -3.44
CA LEU A 706 1.48 40.70 -2.96
C LEU A 706 2.99 40.92 -2.76
N GLU A 707 3.69 39.95 -2.17
CA GLU A 707 5.11 40.10 -1.79
C GLU A 707 6.05 39.48 -2.83
N GLN A 708 5.66 38.39 -3.51
CA GLN A 708 6.49 37.68 -4.49
C GLN A 708 6.19 38.09 -5.95
N GLY A 709 4.94 38.42 -6.27
CA GLY A 709 4.52 38.94 -7.58
C GLY A 709 3.89 37.94 -8.55
N LYS A 710 4.03 36.62 -8.36
CA LYS A 710 3.40 35.63 -9.24
C LYS A 710 1.88 35.78 -9.32
N THR A 711 1.28 35.24 -10.37
CA THR A 711 -0.17 35.29 -10.58
C THR A 711 -0.92 34.53 -9.47
N LEU A 712 -2.16 34.92 -9.19
CA LEU A 712 -2.99 34.22 -8.19
C LEU A 712 -3.10 32.71 -8.46
N PRO A 713 -3.31 32.21 -9.69
CA PRO A 713 -3.31 30.77 -9.97
C PRO A 713 -1.96 30.09 -9.66
N ASP A 714 -0.83 30.74 -9.94
CA ASP A 714 0.49 30.21 -9.60
C ASP A 714 0.70 30.17 -8.08
N ALA A 715 0.16 31.16 -7.35
CA ALA A 715 0.20 31.21 -5.90
C ALA A 715 -0.72 30.16 -5.24
N GLU A 716 -1.91 29.90 -5.80
CA GLU A 716 -2.74 28.77 -5.39
C GLU A 716 -2.03 27.42 -5.65
N GLY A 717 -1.33 27.30 -6.78
CA GLY A 717 -0.48 26.15 -7.08
C GLY A 717 0.65 25.94 -6.06
N ASP A 718 1.32 27.02 -5.64
CA ASP A 718 2.34 27.03 -4.57
C ASP A 718 1.78 26.43 -3.27
N VAL A 719 0.66 26.99 -2.78
CA VAL A 719 0.00 26.52 -1.55
C VAL A 719 -0.48 25.07 -1.70
N LEU A 720 -1.09 24.72 -2.82
CA LEU A 720 -1.61 23.38 -3.09
C LEU A 720 -0.50 22.32 -3.05
N ARG A 721 0.67 22.60 -3.64
CA ARG A 721 1.80 21.66 -3.63
C ARG A 721 2.39 21.48 -2.24
N GLY A 722 2.39 22.53 -1.41
CA GLY A 722 2.77 22.42 0.00
C GLY A 722 1.75 21.62 0.83
N LEU A 723 0.46 21.89 0.62
CA LEU A 723 -0.66 21.19 1.25
C LEU A 723 -0.59 19.67 1.03
N GLN A 724 -0.25 19.22 -0.18
CA GLN A 724 -0.09 17.79 -0.48
C GLN A 724 1.00 17.12 0.38
N VAL A 725 2.03 17.85 0.82
CA VAL A 725 3.04 17.30 1.76
C VAL A 725 2.46 17.16 3.15
N VAL A 726 1.63 18.11 3.61
CA VAL A 726 0.91 18.00 4.88
C VAL A 726 -0.06 16.81 4.85
N GLU A 727 -0.76 16.59 3.74
CA GLU A 727 -1.60 15.40 3.53
C GLU A 727 -0.77 14.10 3.58
N HIS A 728 0.44 14.10 3.03
CA HIS A 728 1.35 12.96 3.16
C HIS A 728 1.79 12.73 4.61
N CYS A 729 2.03 13.79 5.39
CA CYS A 729 2.34 13.71 6.82
C CYS A 729 1.22 13.03 7.62
N CYS A 730 -0.04 13.13 7.19
CA CYS A 730 -1.14 12.39 7.81
C CYS A 730 -0.96 10.87 7.73
N SER A 731 -0.07 10.35 6.88
CA SER A 731 0.25 8.92 6.78
C SER A 731 1.40 8.46 7.71
N ILE A 732 1.80 9.29 8.68
CA ILE A 732 2.97 9.04 9.55
C ILE A 732 2.96 7.67 10.25
N THR A 733 1.79 7.13 10.58
CA THR A 733 1.64 5.81 11.22
C THR A 733 2.22 4.66 10.41
N ASN A 734 2.22 4.78 9.07
CA ASN A 734 2.85 3.82 8.18
C ASN A 734 4.29 4.23 7.82
N LEU A 735 4.56 5.53 7.75
CA LEU A 735 5.86 6.05 7.31
C LEU A 735 6.97 5.91 8.37
N GLN A 736 6.63 5.94 9.67
CA GLN A 736 7.60 5.88 10.77
C GLN A 736 7.84 4.45 11.32
N LEU A 737 7.28 3.42 10.68
CA LEU A 737 7.49 2.03 11.08
C LEU A 737 8.99 1.65 11.05
N GLY A 738 9.40 0.89 12.06
CA GLY A 738 10.69 0.20 12.09
C GLY A 738 10.56 -1.26 11.63
N GLU A 739 11.63 -2.02 11.82
CA GLU A 739 11.72 -3.42 11.40
C GLU A 739 11.81 -4.35 12.62
N THR A 740 11.35 -5.59 12.51
CA THR A 740 11.50 -6.61 13.55
C THR A 740 11.85 -7.96 12.94
N MET A 741 12.81 -8.65 13.55
CA MET A 741 13.20 -10.02 13.21
C MET A 741 13.30 -10.84 14.50
N PRO A 742 12.30 -11.69 14.79
CA PRO A 742 12.32 -12.53 15.98
C PRO A 742 13.26 -13.73 15.81
N GLY A 743 13.79 -14.23 16.93
CA GLY A 743 14.52 -15.50 16.98
C GLY A 743 15.85 -15.49 16.21
N ILE A 744 16.60 -14.38 16.27
CA ILE A 744 17.96 -14.33 15.71
C ILE A 744 18.92 -15.26 16.44
N ALA A 745 18.61 -15.56 17.71
CA ALA A 745 19.11 -16.70 18.45
C ALA A 745 17.99 -17.19 19.39
N LYS A 746 18.26 -18.26 20.15
CA LYS A 746 17.33 -18.71 21.19
C LYS A 746 17.08 -17.57 22.20
N ASP A 747 15.80 -17.26 22.43
CA ASP A 747 15.33 -16.24 23.38
C ASP A 747 15.84 -14.81 23.09
N MET A 748 16.23 -14.53 21.83
CA MET A 748 16.80 -13.25 21.42
C MET A 748 16.18 -12.73 20.12
N ASP A 749 15.73 -11.48 20.16
CA ASP A 749 15.10 -10.77 19.05
C ASP A 749 15.90 -9.52 18.68
N ILE A 750 15.77 -9.07 17.44
CA ILE A 750 16.26 -7.76 17.01
C ILE A 750 15.11 -6.93 16.42
N HIS A 751 15.06 -5.66 16.77
CA HIS A 751 14.09 -4.72 16.19
C HIS A 751 14.69 -3.32 16.09
N SER A 752 14.15 -2.49 15.21
CA SER A 752 14.57 -1.10 15.01
C SER A 752 13.43 -0.11 15.22
N TYR A 753 13.76 1.09 15.67
CA TYR A 753 12.85 2.23 15.82
C TYR A 753 13.35 3.40 14.98
N ARG A 754 12.43 4.20 14.43
CA ARG A 754 12.73 5.53 13.89
C ARG A 754 12.46 6.58 14.94
N VAL A 755 13.52 7.11 15.54
CA VAL A 755 13.43 8.13 16.60
C VAL A 755 13.76 9.52 16.05
N PRO A 756 13.15 10.59 16.57
CA PRO A 756 13.48 11.95 16.15
C PRO A 756 14.91 12.34 16.55
N LEU A 757 15.44 13.38 15.90
CA LEU A 757 16.80 13.87 16.07
C LEU A 757 16.94 14.90 17.20
N GLY A 758 15.97 15.81 17.34
CA GLY A 758 16.08 16.97 18.24
C GLY A 758 15.47 18.23 17.62
N VAL A 759 16.17 19.36 17.76
CA VAL A 759 15.87 20.61 17.06
C VAL A 759 16.40 20.50 15.64
N CYS A 760 15.55 20.73 14.64
CA CYS A 760 15.91 20.84 13.24
C CYS A 760 15.70 22.28 12.75
N ALA A 761 16.35 22.66 11.66
CA ALA A 761 16.20 23.98 11.08
C ALA A 761 15.94 23.95 9.57
N GLY A 762 15.23 24.95 9.08
CA GLY A 762 14.90 25.11 7.67
C GLY A 762 15.19 26.53 7.19
N ILE A 763 15.82 26.65 6.02
CA ILE A 763 16.10 27.93 5.37
C ILE A 763 15.46 27.87 3.99
N THR A 764 14.53 28.77 3.69
CA THR A 764 13.69 28.69 2.48
C THR A 764 13.87 29.91 1.57
N PRO A 765 13.73 29.74 0.25
CA PRO A 765 13.91 30.81 -0.72
C PRO A 765 12.61 31.61 -0.91
N PHE A 766 12.69 32.71 -1.66
CA PHE A 766 11.56 33.60 -1.94
C PHE A 766 10.55 32.98 -2.90
N ASN A 767 11.02 32.22 -3.90
CA ASN A 767 10.16 31.88 -5.03
C ASN A 767 8.97 30.96 -4.70
N PHE A 768 8.99 30.25 -3.57
CA PHE A 768 7.85 29.47 -3.08
C PHE A 768 7.72 29.56 -1.54
N PRO A 769 7.15 30.65 -1.00
CA PRO A 769 7.16 30.93 0.43
C PRO A 769 6.05 30.16 1.19
N ALA A 770 5.23 29.35 0.51
CA ALA A 770 4.32 28.39 1.13
C ALA A 770 4.78 26.93 0.92
N MET A 771 4.99 26.51 -0.33
CA MET A 771 5.35 25.14 -0.69
C MET A 771 6.60 24.65 0.04
N ILE A 772 7.70 25.41 -0.01
CA ILE A 772 9.00 24.95 0.51
C ILE A 772 9.02 24.89 2.05
N PRO A 773 8.49 25.87 2.80
CA PRO A 773 8.27 25.70 4.24
C PRO A 773 7.49 24.42 4.58
N LEU A 774 6.42 24.13 3.83
CA LEU A 774 5.58 22.94 4.02
C LEU A 774 6.28 21.64 3.62
N TRP A 775 7.35 21.68 2.84
CA TRP A 775 8.23 20.52 2.58
C TRP A 775 9.09 20.14 3.78
N MET A 776 9.30 21.09 4.71
CA MET A 776 10.29 20.96 5.78
C MET A 776 9.64 20.72 7.14
N TYR A 777 9.05 21.76 7.73
CA TYR A 777 8.65 21.69 9.14
C TYR A 777 7.52 20.69 9.41
N PRO A 778 6.50 20.47 8.53
CA PRO A 778 5.47 19.46 8.79
C PRO A 778 6.07 18.05 8.90
N MET A 779 6.97 17.71 7.97
CA MET A 779 7.70 16.44 7.96
C MET A 779 8.58 16.28 9.21
N ALA A 780 9.25 17.34 9.64
CA ALA A 780 10.09 17.30 10.83
C ALA A 780 9.27 17.10 12.11
N ILE A 781 8.21 17.88 12.31
CA ILE A 781 7.43 17.85 13.54
C ILE A 781 6.56 16.60 13.65
N VAL A 782 6.03 16.07 12.54
CA VAL A 782 5.23 14.85 12.56
C VAL A 782 6.10 13.62 12.93
N CYS A 783 7.40 13.65 12.62
CA CYS A 783 8.39 12.68 13.10
C CYS A 783 8.74 12.81 14.59
N GLY A 784 8.36 13.93 15.24
CA GLY A 784 8.60 14.23 16.65
C GLY A 784 9.76 15.20 16.93
N ASN A 785 10.29 15.89 15.91
CA ASN A 785 11.29 16.95 16.09
C ASN A 785 10.63 18.28 16.43
N THR A 786 11.43 19.23 16.93
CA THR A 786 11.05 20.65 16.93
C THR A 786 11.81 21.38 15.82
N PHE A 787 11.35 22.57 15.44
CA PHE A 787 11.79 23.22 14.21
C PHE A 787 12.02 24.72 14.38
N VAL A 788 13.12 25.21 13.81
CA VAL A 788 13.41 26.64 13.64
C VAL A 788 13.46 26.97 12.16
N ILE A 789 12.53 27.78 11.67
CA ILE A 789 12.45 28.18 10.26
C ILE A 789 12.93 29.62 10.05
N LYS A 790 13.76 29.82 9.02
CA LYS A 790 14.21 31.11 8.52
C LYS A 790 13.72 31.30 7.08
N PRO A 791 12.51 31.83 6.88
CA PRO A 791 11.96 32.07 5.54
C PRO A 791 12.68 33.21 4.85
N SER A 792 12.48 33.37 3.54
CA SER A 792 13.07 34.51 2.83
C SER A 792 12.52 35.82 3.41
N GLU A 793 13.44 36.76 3.63
CA GLU A 793 13.15 38.11 4.07
C GLU A 793 12.43 38.96 3.02
N ARG A 794 12.25 38.43 1.79
CA ARG A 794 11.61 39.12 0.67
C ARG A 794 10.09 38.97 0.65
N ASP A 795 9.56 37.88 1.20
CA ASP A 795 8.14 37.51 1.13
C ASP A 795 7.70 36.60 2.28
N PRO A 796 7.87 37.05 3.54
CA PRO A 796 7.60 36.22 4.72
C PRO A 796 6.11 35.99 4.99
N GLY A 797 5.20 36.76 4.40
CA GLY A 797 3.81 36.88 4.81
C GLY A 797 3.05 35.55 4.77
N ALA A 798 3.19 34.80 3.69
CA ALA A 798 2.57 33.47 3.55
C ALA A 798 3.09 32.48 4.61
N GLY A 799 4.40 32.48 4.85
CA GLY A 799 5.02 31.67 5.89
C GLY A 799 4.51 32.00 7.31
N MET A 800 4.34 33.29 7.61
CA MET A 800 3.80 33.73 8.90
C MET A 800 2.34 33.32 9.10
N LEU A 801 1.51 33.43 8.05
CA LEU A 801 0.12 32.95 8.10
C LEU A 801 0.07 31.43 8.31
N LEU A 802 0.93 30.66 7.64
CA LEU A 802 1.02 29.20 7.86
C LEU A 802 1.36 28.84 9.32
N LEU A 803 2.19 29.63 10.00
CA LEU A 803 2.51 29.43 11.42
C LEU A 803 1.31 29.74 12.32
N GLU A 804 0.52 30.77 12.00
CA GLU A 804 -0.75 31.06 12.69
C GLU A 804 -1.73 29.89 12.56
N LEU A 805 -1.87 29.35 11.34
CA LEU A 805 -2.73 28.19 11.07
C LEU A 805 -2.21 26.93 11.77
N LEU A 806 -0.89 26.73 11.83
CA LEU A 806 -0.29 25.62 12.57
C LEU A 806 -0.59 25.75 14.07
N GLN A 807 -0.51 26.94 14.65
CA GLN A 807 -0.87 27.17 16.04
C GLN A 807 -2.36 26.85 16.27
N LYS A 808 -3.26 27.33 15.41
CA LYS A 808 -4.70 27.03 15.47
C LYS A 808 -5.02 25.54 15.33
N SER A 809 -4.17 24.77 14.68
CA SER A 809 -4.32 23.31 14.57
C SER A 809 -4.08 22.57 15.91
N GLY A 810 -3.58 23.26 16.93
CA GLY A 810 -3.25 22.71 18.24
C GLY A 810 -1.81 22.22 18.35
N CYS A 811 -0.91 22.72 17.50
CA CYS A 811 0.52 22.46 17.64
C CYS A 811 1.04 23.10 18.96
N PRO A 812 1.75 22.36 19.82
CA PRO A 812 2.22 22.89 21.09
C PRO A 812 3.21 24.06 20.91
N ASP A 813 3.17 25.00 21.85
CA ASP A 813 4.07 26.14 21.86
C ASP A 813 5.54 25.69 21.84
N GLY A 814 6.33 26.38 21.02
CA GLY A 814 7.76 26.11 20.87
C GLY A 814 8.12 24.95 19.95
N VAL A 815 7.17 24.15 19.47
CA VAL A 815 7.45 23.06 18.52
C VAL A 815 7.94 23.60 17.17
N VAL A 816 7.40 24.73 16.71
CA VAL A 816 7.90 25.47 15.55
C VAL A 816 8.14 26.92 15.97
N ASN A 817 9.29 27.46 15.59
CA ASN A 817 9.66 28.86 15.81
C ASN A 817 10.19 29.45 14.51
N CYS A 818 9.96 30.74 14.27
CA CYS A 818 10.45 31.48 13.12
C CYS A 818 11.33 32.65 13.56
N ILE A 819 12.53 32.66 13.00
CA ILE A 819 13.48 33.77 13.08
C ILE A 819 13.65 34.38 11.70
N HIS A 820 13.97 35.67 11.65
CA HIS A 820 14.16 36.41 10.40
C HIS A 820 15.58 36.95 10.31
N GLY A 821 16.00 37.32 9.10
CA GLY A 821 17.31 37.91 8.87
C GLY A 821 17.92 37.45 7.55
N ALA A 822 19.20 37.78 7.34
CA ALA A 822 19.94 37.42 6.14
C ALA A 822 21.09 36.44 6.50
N HIS A 823 22.34 36.81 6.18
CA HIS A 823 23.52 35.95 6.39
C HIS A 823 23.74 35.56 7.86
N ALA A 824 23.65 36.51 8.79
CA ALA A 824 23.92 36.25 10.21
C ALA A 824 23.00 35.17 10.83
N SER A 825 21.72 35.15 10.44
CA SER A 825 20.77 34.11 10.88
C SER A 825 21.08 32.73 10.28
N VAL A 826 21.65 32.69 9.06
CA VAL A 826 22.11 31.45 8.43
C VAL A 826 23.35 30.91 9.14
N ASP A 827 24.33 31.77 9.45
CA ASP A 827 25.52 31.40 10.22
C ASP A 827 25.14 30.85 11.59
N PHE A 828 24.23 31.54 12.29
CA PHE A 828 23.69 31.09 13.55
C PHE A 828 23.11 29.67 13.46
N ILE A 829 22.25 29.39 12.47
CA ILE A 829 21.68 28.05 12.26
C ILE A 829 22.78 27.01 11.99
N CYS A 830 23.78 27.35 11.19
CA CYS A 830 24.89 26.45 10.85
C CYS A 830 25.78 26.13 12.06
N ASP A 831 25.97 27.07 12.96
CA ASP A 831 26.92 26.98 14.06
C ASP A 831 26.29 26.48 15.37
N HIS A 832 25.02 26.80 15.63
CA HIS A 832 24.39 26.51 16.92
C HIS A 832 24.43 25.00 17.26
N PRO A 833 24.91 24.60 18.46
CA PRO A 833 25.19 23.20 18.79
C PRO A 833 23.94 22.33 18.96
N ASP A 834 22.81 22.92 19.35
CA ASP A 834 21.57 22.16 19.57
C ASP A 834 20.79 21.82 18.28
N ILE A 835 21.12 22.46 17.15
CA ILE A 835 20.49 22.17 15.86
C ILE A 835 21.14 20.92 15.27
N ARG A 836 20.33 19.89 15.00
CA ARG A 836 20.81 18.56 14.59
C ARG A 836 20.77 18.33 13.09
N ALA A 837 19.89 19.03 12.38
CA ALA A 837 19.72 18.91 10.93
C ALA A 837 19.30 20.24 10.31
N ILE A 838 19.78 20.51 9.10
CA ILE A 838 19.49 21.71 8.30
C ILE A 838 18.90 21.29 6.96
N SER A 839 17.73 21.82 6.64
CA SER A 839 17.10 21.66 5.34
C SER A 839 17.14 23.01 4.60
N PHE A 840 17.80 23.06 3.45
CA PHE A 840 17.96 24.28 2.66
C PHE A 840 17.45 24.09 1.23
N VAL A 841 16.78 25.11 0.69
CA VAL A 841 16.52 25.26 -0.74
C VAL A 841 16.86 26.70 -1.15
N GLY A 842 17.62 26.87 -2.23
CA GLY A 842 17.96 28.19 -2.75
C GLY A 842 19.06 28.16 -3.81
N SER A 843 19.83 29.25 -3.90
CA SER A 843 20.91 29.41 -4.88
C SER A 843 22.14 28.56 -4.58
N ASP A 844 22.96 28.28 -5.60
CA ASP A 844 24.23 27.54 -5.49
C ASP A 844 25.17 28.06 -4.40
N GLN A 845 25.46 29.36 -4.39
CA GLN A 845 26.42 29.96 -3.47
C GLN A 845 26.00 29.73 -2.00
N ALA A 846 24.74 30.03 -1.68
CA ALA A 846 24.20 29.82 -0.34
C ALA A 846 24.10 28.32 0.02
N GLY A 847 23.67 27.49 -0.92
CA GLY A 847 23.48 26.06 -0.70
C GLY A 847 24.79 25.31 -0.44
N GLN A 848 25.84 25.65 -1.19
CA GLN A 848 27.19 25.10 -0.97
C GLN A 848 27.73 25.56 0.39
N TYR A 849 27.62 26.85 0.70
CA TYR A 849 28.07 27.42 1.96
C TYR A 849 27.40 26.75 3.18
N ILE A 850 26.08 26.60 3.16
CA ILE A 850 25.31 25.98 4.25
C ILE A 850 25.66 24.49 4.38
N TYR A 851 25.80 23.78 3.26
CA TYR A 851 26.20 22.37 3.27
C TYR A 851 27.58 22.18 3.90
N GLU A 852 28.57 22.96 3.48
CA GLU A 852 29.94 22.88 3.98
C GLU A 852 30.03 23.26 5.46
N ARG A 853 29.48 24.43 5.84
CA ARG A 853 29.53 24.91 7.23
C ARG A 853 28.71 24.04 8.18
N GLY A 854 27.49 23.69 7.80
CA GLY A 854 26.61 22.83 8.60
C GLY A 854 27.19 21.42 8.80
N SER A 855 27.68 20.79 7.73
CA SER A 855 28.28 19.45 7.82
C SER A 855 29.58 19.45 8.61
N LYS A 856 30.41 20.50 8.48
CA LYS A 856 31.62 20.69 9.30
C LYS A 856 31.30 20.73 10.79
N ASN A 857 30.14 21.27 11.17
CA ASN A 857 29.65 21.30 12.54
C ASN A 857 28.88 20.02 12.95
N GLY A 858 29.00 18.91 12.20
CA GLY A 858 28.43 17.60 12.51
C GLY A 858 26.92 17.49 12.32
N LYS A 859 26.29 18.45 11.64
CA LYS A 859 24.84 18.46 11.38
C LYS A 859 24.53 17.65 10.12
N ARG A 860 23.34 17.04 10.07
CA ARG A 860 22.81 16.51 8.80
C ARG A 860 22.37 17.67 7.92
N VAL A 861 22.77 17.70 6.65
CA VAL A 861 22.35 18.76 5.73
C VAL A 861 21.82 18.17 4.44
N GLN A 862 20.60 18.58 4.08
CA GLN A 862 20.05 18.41 2.73
C GLN A 862 19.94 19.81 2.10
N SER A 863 20.58 20.02 0.96
CA SER A 863 20.72 21.34 0.34
C SER A 863 20.38 21.26 -1.14
N ASN A 864 19.22 21.80 -1.52
CA ASN A 864 18.85 21.95 -2.92
C ASN A 864 19.36 23.28 -3.45
N MET A 865 20.03 23.22 -4.58
CA MET A 865 20.73 24.34 -5.19
C MET A 865 20.08 24.72 -6.53
N GLY A 866 20.75 25.55 -7.32
CA GLY A 866 20.27 26.04 -8.60
C GLY A 866 20.11 24.95 -9.66
N ALA A 867 19.53 25.34 -10.78
CA ALA A 867 19.22 24.43 -11.87
C ALA A 867 19.37 25.06 -13.25
N LYS A 868 19.53 24.19 -14.24
CA LYS A 868 19.42 24.52 -15.67
C LYS A 868 18.73 23.36 -16.37
N ASN A 869 17.40 23.39 -16.42
CA ASN A 869 16.63 22.25 -16.94
C ASN A 869 16.45 22.34 -18.45
N HIS A 870 16.56 21.20 -19.11
CA HIS A 870 16.43 21.07 -20.56
C HIS A 870 15.17 20.30 -20.93
N GLY A 871 14.41 20.83 -21.88
CA GLY A 871 13.35 20.12 -22.59
C GLY A 871 13.83 19.72 -23.97
N VAL A 872 13.87 18.42 -24.26
CA VAL A 872 14.26 17.86 -25.58
C VAL A 872 13.02 17.66 -26.44
N ILE A 873 13.00 18.25 -27.63
CA ILE A 873 11.88 18.21 -28.56
C ILE A 873 12.24 17.32 -29.73
N CYS A 874 11.54 16.19 -29.87
CA CYS A 874 11.66 15.32 -31.05
C CYS A 874 10.61 15.69 -32.10
N ALA A 875 10.92 15.47 -33.37
CA ALA A 875 10.03 15.80 -34.50
C ALA A 875 8.72 14.99 -34.51
N ASP A 876 8.69 13.84 -33.85
CA ASP A 876 7.51 12.98 -33.70
C ASP A 876 6.60 13.37 -32.53
N ALA A 877 6.96 14.40 -31.76
CA ALA A 877 6.13 14.90 -30.68
C ALA A 877 4.85 15.55 -31.19
N ASN A 878 3.81 15.61 -30.34
CA ASN A 878 2.66 16.46 -30.64
C ASN A 878 3.07 17.94 -30.57
N LYS A 879 3.25 18.57 -31.73
CA LYS A 879 3.73 19.95 -31.87
C LYS A 879 2.92 20.94 -31.02
N GLU A 880 1.61 20.96 -31.20
CA GLU A 880 0.72 21.93 -30.55
C GLU A 880 0.77 21.83 -29.02
N GLN A 881 0.71 20.61 -28.49
CA GLN A 881 0.79 20.37 -27.06
C GLN A 881 2.19 20.71 -26.51
N THR A 882 3.24 20.33 -27.23
CA THR A 882 4.63 20.56 -26.81
C THR A 882 4.94 22.04 -26.71
N LEU A 883 4.59 22.83 -27.74
CA LEU A 883 4.84 24.27 -27.74
C LEU A 883 4.09 25.00 -26.62
N ASN A 884 2.82 24.65 -26.39
CA ASN A 884 2.05 25.19 -25.25
C ASN A 884 2.70 24.87 -23.90
N GLN A 885 3.15 23.62 -23.73
CA GLN A 885 3.80 23.18 -22.50
C GLN A 885 5.15 23.86 -22.27
N LEU A 886 5.94 24.08 -23.33
CA LEU A 886 7.21 24.82 -23.26
C LEU A 886 7.01 26.26 -22.82
N VAL A 887 6.03 26.96 -23.41
CA VAL A 887 5.70 28.35 -23.05
C VAL A 887 5.31 28.45 -21.58
N GLY A 888 4.40 27.59 -21.10
CA GLY A 888 4.01 27.58 -19.69
C GLY A 888 5.17 27.26 -18.75
N ALA A 889 6.06 26.34 -19.13
CA ALA A 889 7.17 25.92 -18.29
C ALA A 889 8.38 26.86 -18.28
N ALA A 890 8.59 27.63 -19.34
CA ALA A 890 9.66 28.61 -19.43
C ALA A 890 9.27 29.94 -18.76
N PHE A 891 8.03 30.41 -18.98
CA PHE A 891 7.63 31.77 -18.61
C PHE A 891 6.70 31.84 -17.38
N GLY A 892 6.07 30.74 -16.97
CA GLY A 892 5.20 30.70 -15.78
C GLY A 892 5.93 31.15 -14.50
N ALA A 893 5.23 31.86 -13.60
CA ALA A 893 5.82 32.60 -12.47
C ALA A 893 7.03 33.48 -12.84
N ALA A 894 7.01 34.07 -14.04
CA ALA A 894 8.11 34.83 -14.62
C ALA A 894 9.44 34.05 -14.67
N GLY A 895 9.40 32.73 -14.84
CA GLY A 895 10.58 31.86 -14.90
C GLY A 895 11.36 31.72 -13.58
N GLN A 896 10.84 32.25 -12.46
CA GLN A 896 11.46 32.17 -11.13
C GLN A 896 11.21 30.80 -10.47
N ARG A 897 11.50 29.71 -11.17
CA ARG A 897 11.32 28.33 -10.68
C ARG A 897 12.60 27.55 -10.92
N CYS A 898 13.11 26.85 -9.91
CA CYS A 898 14.22 25.90 -10.10
C CYS A 898 13.87 24.75 -11.04
N MET A 899 12.57 24.51 -11.30
CA MET A 899 12.06 23.53 -12.26
C MET A 899 11.57 24.15 -13.57
N ALA A 900 11.81 25.45 -13.80
CA ALA A 900 11.51 26.07 -15.10
C ALA A 900 12.31 25.37 -16.20
N LEU A 901 11.71 25.17 -17.37
CA LEU A 901 12.45 24.76 -18.56
C LEU A 901 13.14 25.99 -19.14
N SER A 902 14.31 26.33 -18.60
CA SER A 902 15.12 27.45 -19.07
C SER A 902 15.75 27.19 -20.43
N THR A 903 15.84 25.93 -20.84
CA THR A 903 16.53 25.49 -22.06
C THR A 903 15.64 24.57 -22.90
N ALA A 904 15.44 24.88 -24.18
CA ALA A 904 14.80 24.00 -25.15
C ALA A 904 15.85 23.45 -26.14
N VAL A 905 15.83 22.15 -26.40
CA VAL A 905 16.76 21.45 -27.30
C VAL A 905 15.95 20.81 -28.42
N PHE A 906 15.96 21.42 -29.60
CA PHE A 906 15.27 20.89 -30.78
C PHE A 906 16.15 19.88 -31.51
N VAL A 907 15.62 18.68 -31.74
CA VAL A 907 16.32 17.58 -32.42
C VAL A 907 15.84 17.46 -33.87
N GLY A 908 16.79 17.47 -34.82
CA GLY A 908 16.50 17.21 -36.23
C GLY A 908 15.50 18.21 -36.82
N GLU A 909 14.43 17.71 -37.44
CA GLU A 909 13.42 18.54 -38.13
C GLU A 909 12.57 19.42 -37.20
N SER A 910 12.54 19.13 -35.88
CA SER A 910 11.74 19.90 -34.92
C SER A 910 12.18 21.37 -34.80
N ARG A 911 13.42 21.71 -35.22
CA ARG A 911 13.93 23.09 -35.25
C ARG A 911 13.03 24.05 -36.04
N GLY A 912 12.29 23.53 -37.02
CA GLY A 912 11.30 24.30 -37.79
C GLY A 912 10.13 24.84 -36.96
N TRP A 913 9.98 24.45 -35.69
CA TRP A 913 8.88 24.88 -34.82
C TRP A 913 9.20 26.14 -34.00
N ILE A 914 10.44 26.62 -34.05
CA ILE A 914 10.89 27.82 -33.31
C ILE A 914 10.04 29.06 -33.62
N PRO A 915 9.65 29.37 -34.87
CA PRO A 915 8.78 30.51 -35.15
C PRO A 915 7.42 30.43 -34.43
N ASP A 916 6.80 29.24 -34.39
CA ASP A 916 5.51 29.04 -33.71
C ASP A 916 5.63 29.16 -32.19
N LEU A 917 6.78 28.77 -31.63
CA LEU A 917 7.12 28.99 -30.21
C LEU A 917 7.16 30.49 -29.88
N VAL A 918 7.79 31.28 -30.75
CA VAL A 918 7.89 32.74 -30.60
C VAL A 918 6.52 33.40 -30.65
N GLU A 919 5.67 33.02 -31.60
CA GLU A 919 4.32 33.59 -31.72
C GLU A 919 3.45 33.29 -30.48
N ARG A 920 3.56 32.09 -29.90
CA ARG A 920 2.87 31.78 -28.64
C ARG A 920 3.43 32.55 -27.47
N ALA A 921 4.75 32.72 -27.39
CA ALA A 921 5.38 33.50 -26.31
C ALA A 921 4.98 34.99 -26.38
N LYS A 922 4.89 35.58 -27.59
CA LYS A 922 4.41 36.95 -27.80
C LYS A 922 2.97 37.18 -27.32
N ALA A 923 2.13 36.15 -27.35
CA ALA A 923 0.74 36.23 -26.94
C ALA A 923 0.55 36.31 -25.41
N LEU A 924 1.59 36.04 -24.61
CA LEU A 924 1.52 36.09 -23.15
C LEU A 924 1.36 37.53 -22.63
N LYS A 925 0.47 37.71 -21.67
CA LYS A 925 0.16 39.00 -21.06
C LYS A 925 1.00 39.24 -19.80
N VAL A 926 1.81 40.29 -19.85
CA VAL A 926 2.61 40.76 -18.71
C VAL A 926 1.84 41.84 -17.97
N ASN A 927 1.54 41.63 -16.69
CA ASN A 927 0.81 42.59 -15.84
C ASN A 927 0.99 42.26 -14.35
N GLY A 928 0.40 43.03 -13.44
CA GLY A 928 0.40 42.71 -12.01
C GLY A 928 -0.29 41.37 -11.73
N GLY A 929 0.30 40.53 -10.85
CA GLY A 929 -0.18 39.16 -10.60
C GLY A 929 -1.60 39.05 -10.03
N THR A 930 -2.16 40.14 -9.49
CA THR A 930 -3.55 40.23 -9.02
C THR A 930 -4.57 40.51 -10.13
N GLU A 931 -4.11 40.97 -11.30
CA GLU A 931 -5.00 41.36 -12.39
C GLU A 931 -5.50 40.12 -13.16
N PRO A 932 -6.81 39.99 -13.45
CA PRO A 932 -7.36 38.84 -14.16
C PRO A 932 -6.75 38.65 -15.55
N GLY A 933 -6.45 37.40 -15.91
CA GLY A 933 -5.91 37.06 -17.24
C GLY A 933 -4.44 37.44 -17.45
N THR A 934 -3.70 37.73 -16.37
CA THR A 934 -2.25 37.89 -16.39
C THR A 934 -1.58 36.54 -16.52
N ASP A 935 -0.63 36.40 -17.44
CA ASP A 935 0.18 35.19 -17.62
C ASP A 935 1.53 35.30 -16.89
N ILE A 936 2.13 36.49 -16.91
CA ILE A 936 3.47 36.76 -16.34
C ILE A 936 3.40 37.95 -15.39
N GLY A 937 3.73 37.71 -14.11
CA GLY A 937 3.91 38.75 -13.09
C GLY A 937 5.30 39.40 -13.13
N PRO A 938 5.59 40.36 -12.21
CA PRO A 938 6.93 40.92 -12.06
C PRO A 938 7.93 39.91 -11.50
N VAL A 939 9.22 40.20 -11.66
CA VAL A 939 10.30 39.51 -10.93
C VAL A 939 10.48 40.14 -9.55
N ILE A 940 11.06 39.39 -8.60
CA ILE A 940 11.01 39.71 -7.18
C ILE A 940 11.60 41.07 -6.78
N SER A 941 12.61 41.57 -7.49
CA SER A 941 13.29 42.81 -7.12
C SER A 941 13.94 43.53 -8.31
N PRO A 942 14.29 44.82 -8.17
CA PRO A 942 15.04 45.57 -9.18
C PRO A 942 16.39 44.92 -9.52
N GLU A 943 17.08 44.35 -8.53
CA GLU A 943 18.35 43.65 -8.73
C GLU A 943 18.17 42.37 -9.54
N ALA A 944 17.07 41.63 -9.30
CA ALA A 944 16.73 40.46 -10.10
C ALA A 944 16.43 40.86 -11.56
N LYS A 945 15.65 41.92 -11.78
CA LYS A 945 15.38 42.46 -13.12
C LYS A 945 16.68 42.82 -13.83
N LYS A 946 17.56 43.58 -13.17
CA LYS A 946 18.87 43.96 -13.73
C LYS A 946 19.70 42.73 -14.11
N ARG A 947 19.84 41.75 -13.20
CA ARG A 947 20.60 40.52 -13.46
C ARG A 947 20.07 39.76 -14.68
N ILE A 948 18.75 39.64 -14.82
CA ILE A 948 18.13 38.98 -15.97
C ILE A 948 18.48 39.72 -17.26
N CYS A 949 18.32 41.05 -17.29
CA CYS A 949 18.67 41.88 -18.45
C CYS A 949 20.16 41.77 -18.82
N ASP A 950 21.05 41.75 -17.82
CA ASP A 950 22.50 41.61 -18.02
C ASP A 950 22.86 40.25 -18.62
N LEU A 951 22.21 39.15 -18.18
CA LEU A 951 22.43 37.81 -18.74
C LEU A 951 21.92 37.69 -20.18
N VAL A 952 20.77 38.29 -20.49
CA VAL A 952 20.26 38.35 -21.88
C VAL A 952 21.23 39.13 -22.77
N GLU A 953 21.72 40.27 -22.31
CA GLU A 953 22.69 41.08 -23.03
C GLU A 953 24.03 40.34 -23.23
N SER A 954 24.46 39.56 -22.23
CA SER A 954 25.66 38.71 -22.35
C SER A 954 25.52 37.69 -23.48
N GLY A 955 24.35 37.05 -23.62
CA GLY A 955 24.08 36.11 -24.69
C GLY A 955 24.15 36.77 -26.06
N LYS A 956 23.54 37.95 -26.22
CA LYS A 956 23.61 38.74 -27.46
C LYS A 956 25.06 39.11 -27.82
N LYS A 957 25.84 39.58 -26.86
CA LYS A 957 27.27 39.92 -27.06
C LYS A 957 28.14 38.71 -27.41
N GLN A 958 27.78 37.53 -26.93
CA GLN A 958 28.48 36.27 -27.20
C GLN A 958 28.03 35.59 -28.51
N GLY A 959 27.12 36.22 -29.27
CA GLY A 959 26.71 35.76 -30.60
C GLY A 959 25.41 34.95 -30.64
N ALA A 960 24.63 34.91 -29.56
CA ALA A 960 23.27 34.38 -29.60
C ALA A 960 22.31 35.36 -30.30
N ASN A 961 21.31 34.82 -31.00
CA ASN A 961 20.29 35.60 -31.68
C ASN A 961 19.12 35.87 -30.72
N LEU A 962 18.87 37.13 -30.41
CA LEU A 962 17.73 37.56 -29.60
C LEU A 962 16.49 37.73 -30.49
N ILE A 963 15.68 36.68 -30.62
CA ILE A 963 14.54 36.63 -31.55
C ILE A 963 13.23 37.13 -30.92
N LEU A 964 13.16 37.18 -29.60
CA LEU A 964 12.10 37.86 -28.85
C LEU A 964 12.76 38.59 -27.68
N ASP A 965 12.62 39.91 -27.61
CA ASP A 965 13.22 40.75 -26.58
C ASP A 965 12.14 41.30 -25.63
N GLY A 966 12.10 40.80 -24.40
CA GLY A 966 11.15 41.23 -23.37
C GLY A 966 11.71 42.23 -22.37
N ARG A 967 12.94 42.74 -22.54
CA ARG A 967 13.62 43.55 -21.50
C ARG A 967 12.95 44.90 -21.25
N ASP A 968 12.41 45.52 -22.30
CA ASP A 968 11.83 46.87 -22.25
C ASP A 968 10.30 46.87 -22.16
N VAL A 969 9.71 45.80 -21.59
CA VAL A 969 8.25 45.75 -21.40
C VAL A 969 7.79 46.85 -20.43
N SER A 970 6.77 47.60 -20.83
CA SER A 970 6.14 48.63 -20.00
C SER A 970 4.70 48.23 -19.69
N VAL A 971 4.34 48.25 -18.41
CA VAL A 971 2.98 47.98 -17.93
C VAL A 971 2.38 49.30 -17.46
N SER A 972 1.21 49.67 -18.00
CA SER A 972 0.58 50.96 -17.76
C SER A 972 -0.11 51.08 -16.40
N GLY A 973 -0.48 52.31 -16.01
CA GLY A 973 -1.21 52.59 -14.78
C GLY A 973 -0.34 52.51 -13.52
N LYS A 974 -0.85 51.93 -12.44
CA LYS A 974 -0.18 51.83 -11.13
C LYS A 974 1.09 50.95 -11.12
N TYR A 975 1.42 50.33 -12.24
CA TYR A 975 2.51 49.36 -12.40
C TYR A 975 3.74 49.90 -13.14
N SER A 976 3.78 51.20 -13.45
CA SER A 976 4.86 51.82 -14.23
C SER A 976 6.25 51.67 -13.60
N SER A 977 6.31 51.56 -12.27
CA SER A 977 7.54 51.36 -11.48
C SER A 977 7.86 49.89 -11.21
N GLY A 978 7.07 48.93 -11.69
CA GLY A 978 7.22 47.51 -11.34
C GLY A 978 8.40 46.81 -12.01
N ASN A 979 8.80 45.69 -11.42
CA ASN A 979 9.94 44.88 -11.84
C ASN A 979 9.55 43.90 -12.96
N PHE A 980 9.02 44.40 -14.08
CA PHE A 980 8.58 43.54 -15.18
C PHE A 980 9.70 43.20 -16.15
N VAL A 981 9.72 41.95 -16.60
CA VAL A 981 10.49 41.43 -17.75
C VAL A 981 9.53 40.57 -18.55
N GLY A 982 9.45 40.81 -19.87
CA GLY A 982 8.59 40.06 -20.77
C GLY A 982 9.23 38.74 -21.23
N PRO A 983 8.45 37.87 -21.90
CA PRO A 983 8.97 36.66 -22.52
C PRO A 983 10.15 37.01 -23.43
N THR A 984 11.28 36.33 -23.24
CA THR A 984 12.52 36.56 -23.99
C THR A 984 13.04 35.24 -24.53
N ILE A 985 13.43 35.18 -25.81
CA ILE A 985 13.93 33.95 -26.44
C ILE A 985 15.25 34.23 -27.16
N LEU A 986 16.28 33.44 -26.81
CA LEU A 986 17.58 33.45 -27.49
C LEU A 986 17.78 32.13 -28.26
N THR A 987 18.11 32.20 -29.55
CA THR A 987 18.53 31.05 -30.38
C THR A 987 20.01 31.12 -30.74
N GLY A 988 20.56 30.04 -31.30
CA GLY A 988 21.99 29.95 -31.60
C GLY A 988 22.86 29.96 -30.34
N VAL A 989 22.27 29.62 -29.18
CA VAL A 989 22.98 29.58 -27.90
C VAL A 989 23.91 28.37 -27.88
N LYS A 990 25.12 28.56 -27.36
CA LYS A 990 26.13 27.50 -27.23
C LYS A 990 26.48 27.23 -25.77
N PRO A 991 26.92 26.01 -25.41
CA PRO A 991 27.21 25.64 -24.02
C PRO A 991 28.28 26.49 -23.31
N GLU A 992 29.17 27.13 -24.07
CA GLU A 992 30.21 28.02 -23.55
C GLU A 992 29.69 29.40 -23.12
N MET A 993 28.50 29.81 -23.57
CA MET A 993 27.93 31.13 -23.31
C MET A 993 27.49 31.29 -21.85
N THR A 994 27.62 32.51 -21.32
CA THR A 994 27.26 32.83 -19.93
C THR A 994 25.76 32.65 -19.69
N CYS A 995 24.91 33.05 -20.63
CA CYS A 995 23.46 32.87 -20.54
C CYS A 995 23.03 31.38 -20.50
N TYR A 996 23.86 30.46 -20.97
CA TYR A 996 23.64 29.02 -20.84
C TYR A 996 24.19 28.48 -19.50
N LYS A 997 25.41 28.85 -19.14
CA LYS A 997 26.08 28.36 -17.92
C LYS A 997 25.38 28.78 -16.63
N GLU A 998 24.93 30.03 -16.57
CA GLU A 998 24.27 30.56 -15.38
C GLU A 998 22.75 30.32 -15.41
N GLU A 999 22.18 30.07 -14.24
CA GLU A 999 20.73 30.10 -14.04
C GLU A 999 20.23 31.55 -14.15
N ILE A 1000 19.38 31.83 -15.14
CA ILE A 1000 18.87 33.20 -15.38
C ILE A 1000 17.82 33.57 -14.34
N PHE A 1001 16.92 32.63 -14.01
CA PHE A 1001 15.84 32.79 -13.05
C PHE A 1001 14.88 33.95 -13.39
N GLY A 1002 14.51 34.03 -14.67
CA GLY A 1002 13.61 35.02 -15.25
C GLY A 1002 12.87 34.44 -16.46
N PRO A 1003 11.95 35.20 -17.10
CA PRO A 1003 11.14 34.72 -18.22
C PRO A 1003 11.96 34.69 -19.53
N VAL A 1004 13.04 33.93 -19.53
CA VAL A 1004 14.01 33.81 -20.61
C VAL A 1004 14.21 32.34 -20.97
N LEU A 1005 13.98 32.00 -22.23
CA LEU A 1005 14.21 30.68 -22.80
C LEU A 1005 15.43 30.71 -23.73
N VAL A 1006 16.42 29.87 -23.45
CA VAL A 1006 17.53 29.63 -24.38
C VAL A 1006 17.23 28.41 -25.24
N VAL A 1007 17.50 28.51 -26.53
CA VAL A 1007 17.20 27.48 -27.52
C VAL A 1007 18.48 26.98 -28.15
N LEU A 1008 18.66 25.66 -28.10
CA LEU A 1008 19.74 24.93 -28.76
C LEU A 1008 19.14 23.96 -29.78
N GLU A 1009 19.93 23.64 -30.79
CA GLU A 1009 19.56 22.74 -31.88
C GLU A 1009 20.63 21.66 -31.99
N VAL A 1010 20.20 20.41 -32.11
CA VAL A 1010 21.09 19.26 -32.31
C VAL A 1010 20.55 18.35 -33.41
N GLU A 1011 21.42 17.53 -34.00
CA GLU A 1011 21.02 16.67 -35.10
C GLU A 1011 20.36 15.38 -34.61
N LYS A 1012 20.87 14.78 -33.52
CA LYS A 1012 20.41 13.49 -33.00
C LYS A 1012 20.05 13.56 -31.52
N LEU A 1013 19.25 12.59 -31.08
CA LEU A 1013 18.90 12.40 -29.67
C LEU A 1013 20.14 12.21 -28.79
N ASP A 1014 21.15 11.50 -29.29
CA ASP A 1014 22.36 11.18 -28.54
C ASP A 1014 23.16 12.45 -28.19
N ASP A 1015 23.20 13.41 -29.12
CA ASP A 1015 23.81 14.72 -28.92
C ASP A 1015 23.06 15.51 -27.82
N ALA A 1016 21.72 15.41 -27.77
CA ALA A 1016 20.92 16.02 -26.71
C ALA A 1016 21.21 15.39 -25.34
N ILE A 1017 21.34 14.07 -25.28
CA ILE A 1017 21.68 13.34 -24.04
C ILE A 1017 23.08 13.75 -23.56
N GLU A 1018 24.07 13.80 -24.45
CA GLU A 1018 25.44 14.22 -24.12
C GLU A 1018 25.49 15.68 -23.64
N LEU A 1019 24.75 16.58 -24.31
CA LEU A 1019 24.62 17.98 -23.92
C LEU A 1019 24.07 18.15 -22.49
N ILE A 1020 23.05 17.36 -22.13
CA ILE A 1020 22.42 17.45 -20.79
C ILE A 1020 23.31 16.76 -19.75
N ASN A 1021 23.92 15.63 -20.09
CA ASN A 1021 24.80 14.91 -19.17
C ASN A 1021 26.10 15.69 -18.88
N SER A 1022 26.59 16.51 -19.81
CA SER A 1022 27.73 17.40 -19.60
C SER A 1022 27.40 18.67 -18.79
N ASN A 1023 26.12 18.99 -18.60
CA ASN A 1023 25.71 20.10 -17.74
C ASN A 1023 25.95 19.75 -16.26
N PRO A 1024 26.51 20.67 -15.45
CA PRO A 1024 26.78 20.40 -14.03
C PRO A 1024 25.51 20.18 -13.18
N TYR A 1025 24.37 20.73 -13.61
CA TYR A 1025 23.10 20.64 -12.89
C TYR A 1025 22.36 19.34 -13.24
N GLY A 1026 21.64 18.79 -12.25
CA GLY A 1026 20.90 17.53 -12.37
C GLY A 1026 19.52 17.60 -11.72
N ASN A 1027 18.89 18.78 -11.74
CA ASN A 1027 17.60 18.98 -11.07
C ASN A 1027 16.45 18.27 -11.80
N GLY A 1028 16.14 18.69 -13.03
CA GLY A 1028 15.09 18.08 -13.85
C GLY A 1028 15.32 18.21 -15.35
N THR A 1029 14.71 17.32 -16.14
CA THR A 1029 14.73 17.36 -17.60
C THR A 1029 13.45 16.75 -18.17
N ALA A 1030 13.10 17.10 -19.40
CA ALA A 1030 11.95 16.55 -20.10
C ALA A 1030 12.31 16.14 -21.54
N ILE A 1031 11.61 15.13 -22.06
CA ILE A 1031 11.61 14.77 -23.48
C ILE A 1031 10.18 14.76 -24.02
N PHE A 1032 9.97 15.32 -25.20
CA PHE A 1032 8.70 15.30 -25.93
C PHE A 1032 8.83 14.42 -27.16
N THR A 1033 8.06 13.34 -27.21
CA THR A 1033 8.12 12.31 -28.26
C THR A 1033 6.88 11.40 -28.18
N THR A 1034 6.47 10.80 -29.29
CA THR A 1034 5.45 9.72 -29.32
C THR A 1034 6.08 8.34 -29.39
N ASN A 1035 7.39 8.25 -29.63
CA ASN A 1035 8.13 7.01 -29.73
C ASN A 1035 8.58 6.47 -28.36
N GLY A 1036 8.05 5.31 -27.99
CA GLY A 1036 8.40 4.64 -26.73
C GLY A 1036 9.86 4.19 -26.61
N ALA A 1037 10.54 3.87 -27.73
CA ALA A 1037 11.96 3.52 -27.72
C ALA A 1037 12.83 4.76 -27.45
N THR A 1038 12.50 5.90 -28.06
CA THR A 1038 13.14 7.20 -27.80
C THR A 1038 12.98 7.60 -26.34
N ALA A 1039 11.74 7.58 -25.82
CA ALA A 1039 11.46 7.89 -24.43
C ALA A 1039 12.23 6.97 -23.48
N ARG A 1040 12.23 5.65 -23.74
CA ARG A 1040 12.96 4.68 -22.92
C ARG A 1040 14.47 4.93 -22.95
N LYS A 1041 15.06 5.11 -24.13
CA LYS A 1041 16.50 5.40 -24.26
C LYS A 1041 16.88 6.63 -23.45
N PHE A 1042 16.15 7.73 -23.63
CA PHE A 1042 16.36 8.96 -22.88
C PHE A 1042 16.27 8.72 -21.36
N THR A 1043 15.22 8.07 -20.87
CA THR A 1043 15.06 7.79 -19.43
C THR A 1043 16.13 6.89 -18.82
N GLN A 1044 16.82 6.08 -19.63
CA GLN A 1044 17.87 5.17 -19.16
C GLN A 1044 19.28 5.78 -19.22
N GLU A 1045 19.52 6.67 -20.17
CA GLU A 1045 20.85 7.23 -20.46
C GLU A 1045 21.05 8.64 -19.89
N ILE A 1046 19.96 9.35 -19.56
CA ILE A 1046 20.04 10.68 -18.96
C ILE A 1046 20.45 10.60 -17.48
N ASP A 1047 21.40 11.42 -17.07
CA ASP A 1047 21.96 11.49 -15.71
C ASP A 1047 21.35 12.67 -14.94
N VAL A 1048 20.02 12.64 -14.77
CA VAL A 1048 19.25 13.69 -14.09
C VAL A 1048 18.22 13.03 -13.18
N GLY A 1049 18.03 13.56 -11.97
CA GLY A 1049 17.23 12.88 -10.97
C GLY A 1049 15.71 12.98 -11.12
N GLN A 1050 15.20 13.94 -11.91
CA GLN A 1050 13.77 14.09 -12.25
C GLN A 1050 13.57 14.14 -13.76
N ILE A 1051 12.82 13.18 -14.32
CA ILE A 1051 12.67 13.03 -15.78
C ILE A 1051 11.18 13.06 -16.17
N GLY A 1052 10.83 13.96 -17.08
CA GLY A 1052 9.50 14.05 -17.67
C GLY A 1052 9.45 13.47 -19.09
N VAL A 1053 8.45 12.65 -19.39
CA VAL A 1053 8.15 12.21 -20.77
C VAL A 1053 6.81 12.84 -21.15
N ASN A 1054 6.83 13.78 -22.08
CA ASN A 1054 5.68 14.64 -22.43
C ASN A 1054 5.11 15.44 -21.25
N VAL A 1055 5.96 15.72 -20.25
CA VAL A 1055 5.66 16.52 -19.06
C VAL A 1055 6.81 17.50 -18.85
N PRO A 1056 6.60 18.82 -18.97
CA PRO A 1056 7.69 19.79 -18.97
C PRO A 1056 8.30 20.01 -17.57
N ILE A 1057 7.47 19.91 -16.52
CA ILE A 1057 7.85 20.14 -15.13
C ILE A 1057 7.57 18.86 -14.34
N PRO A 1058 8.52 17.91 -14.28
CA PRO A 1058 8.30 16.60 -13.67
C PRO A 1058 8.46 16.60 -12.15
N VAL A 1059 7.82 17.53 -11.43
CA VAL A 1059 7.91 17.63 -9.97
C VAL A 1059 7.18 16.45 -9.29
N PRO A 1060 7.89 15.58 -8.56
CA PRO A 1060 7.31 14.40 -7.91
C PRO A 1060 6.23 14.78 -6.90
N LEU A 1061 5.16 13.99 -6.87
CA LEU A 1061 4.15 14.08 -5.83
C LEU A 1061 4.71 13.58 -4.48
N PRO A 1062 4.15 14.01 -3.33
CA PRO A 1062 4.76 13.78 -2.01
C PRO A 1062 4.86 12.32 -1.51
N MET A 1063 4.21 11.35 -2.18
CA MET A 1063 4.48 9.93 -1.91
C MET A 1063 5.85 9.47 -2.47
N PHE A 1064 6.46 10.28 -3.33
CA PHE A 1064 7.85 10.24 -3.77
C PHE A 1064 8.60 11.44 -3.16
N SER A 1065 9.90 11.57 -3.45
CA SER A 1065 10.74 12.67 -2.95
C SER A 1065 11.16 13.58 -4.09
N PHE A 1066 11.50 14.84 -3.80
CA PHE A 1066 12.13 15.73 -4.79
C PHE A 1066 13.57 15.30 -5.00
N THR A 1067 13.88 14.71 -6.16
CA THR A 1067 15.14 14.00 -6.40
C THR A 1067 16.13 14.79 -7.25
N GLY A 1068 16.51 16.00 -6.83
CA GLY A 1068 17.62 16.70 -7.48
C GLY A 1068 18.93 15.90 -7.36
N SER A 1069 19.81 16.01 -8.36
CA SER A 1069 21.12 15.35 -8.36
C SER A 1069 22.26 16.29 -8.80
N ARG A 1070 23.51 15.80 -8.73
CA ARG A 1070 24.72 16.48 -9.19
C ARG A 1070 24.90 17.87 -8.58
N GLY A 1071 25.21 18.89 -9.38
CA GLY A 1071 25.36 20.27 -8.94
C GLY A 1071 24.07 20.91 -8.42
N SER A 1072 22.91 20.25 -8.51
CA SER A 1072 21.64 20.79 -8.01
C SER A 1072 21.28 20.30 -6.61
N PHE A 1073 22.02 19.35 -6.03
CA PHE A 1073 21.73 18.82 -4.69
C PHE A 1073 23.01 18.40 -3.95
N ARG A 1074 23.09 18.75 -2.66
CA ARG A 1074 24.12 18.26 -1.73
C ARG A 1074 23.45 17.60 -0.53
N GLY A 1075 23.86 16.36 -0.26
CA GLY A 1075 23.25 15.49 0.76
C GLY A 1075 23.02 14.09 0.20
N ASP A 1076 22.53 13.19 1.04
CA ASP A 1076 22.16 11.81 0.67
C ASP A 1076 20.64 11.58 0.69
N MET A 1077 19.91 12.33 1.52
CA MET A 1077 18.46 12.23 1.69
C MET A 1077 17.75 13.45 1.12
N ASN A 1078 16.88 13.20 0.14
CA ASN A 1078 16.08 14.19 -0.56
C ASN A 1078 14.87 14.71 0.24
N PHE A 1079 14.22 15.74 -0.29
CA PHE A 1079 13.09 16.41 0.36
C PHE A 1079 11.80 15.59 0.32
N TYR A 1080 11.03 15.71 1.40
CA TYR A 1080 9.71 15.10 1.61
C TYR A 1080 9.61 13.61 1.20
N GLY A 1081 8.41 13.03 1.26
CA GLY A 1081 8.22 11.61 1.03
C GLY A 1081 9.03 10.75 2.01
N LYS A 1082 9.40 9.53 1.58
CA LYS A 1082 10.16 8.61 2.44
C LYS A 1082 11.56 9.12 2.77
N ALA A 1083 12.23 9.81 1.84
CA ALA A 1083 13.56 10.37 2.09
C ALA A 1083 13.51 11.47 3.18
N GLY A 1084 12.48 12.33 3.17
CA GLY A 1084 12.28 13.32 4.22
C GLY A 1084 12.05 12.69 5.61
N ILE A 1085 11.29 11.59 5.70
CA ILE A 1085 11.12 10.85 6.97
C ILE A 1085 12.48 10.29 7.46
N GLN A 1086 13.30 9.78 6.55
CA GLN A 1086 14.64 9.30 6.88
C GLN A 1086 15.56 10.43 7.32
N PHE A 1087 15.51 11.59 6.67
CA PHE A 1087 16.31 12.76 7.01
C PHE A 1087 16.02 13.22 8.46
N TYR A 1088 14.74 13.31 8.81
CA TYR A 1088 14.27 13.77 10.13
C TYR A 1088 14.21 12.69 11.22
N THR A 1089 14.66 11.46 10.95
CA THR A 1089 14.73 10.39 11.95
C THR A 1089 16.08 9.69 11.95
N GLN A 1090 16.41 9.00 13.02
CA GLN A 1090 17.53 8.07 13.06
C GLN A 1090 17.04 6.68 13.44
N LEU A 1091 17.69 5.65 12.88
CA LEU A 1091 17.43 4.28 13.25
C LEU A 1091 18.09 3.98 14.60
N LYS A 1092 17.32 3.44 15.53
CA LYS A 1092 17.79 2.85 16.78
C LYS A 1092 17.49 1.37 16.75
N THR A 1093 18.53 0.55 16.66
CA THR A 1093 18.41 -0.92 16.67
C THR A 1093 18.61 -1.46 18.08
N VAL A 1094 17.69 -2.30 18.52
CA VAL A 1094 17.69 -2.95 19.83
C VAL A 1094 17.74 -4.45 19.62
N THR A 1095 18.81 -5.06 20.11
CA THR A 1095 18.91 -6.52 20.29
C THR A 1095 18.57 -6.81 21.74
N GLN A 1096 17.53 -7.59 21.98
CA GLN A 1096 17.08 -7.92 23.33
C GLN A 1096 17.07 -9.43 23.55
N MET A 1097 17.47 -9.86 24.74
CA MET A 1097 17.46 -11.25 25.17
C MET A 1097 16.71 -11.35 26.49
N TRP A 1098 15.75 -12.24 26.55
CA TRP A 1098 14.98 -12.56 27.75
C TRP A 1098 14.92 -14.08 27.88
N ARG A 1099 15.78 -14.69 28.69
CA ARG A 1099 15.88 -16.15 28.72
C ARG A 1099 14.56 -16.73 29.20
N ALA A 1100 14.03 -17.73 28.50
CA ALA A 1100 12.79 -18.38 28.92
C ALA A 1100 12.91 -19.00 30.33
N SER A 1101 14.13 -19.37 30.74
CA SER A 1101 14.44 -19.87 32.09
C SER A 1101 14.22 -18.84 33.20
N ASP A 1102 14.38 -17.54 32.91
CA ASP A 1102 14.25 -16.47 33.91
C ASP A 1102 12.81 -16.33 34.42
N ALA A 1103 11.81 -16.83 33.67
CA ALA A 1103 10.43 -16.93 34.13
C ALA A 1103 10.22 -18.01 35.21
N SER A 1104 11.20 -18.91 35.42
CA SER A 1104 11.09 -20.08 36.29
C SER A 1104 12.23 -20.24 37.31
N ASP A 1105 13.41 -19.65 37.08
CA ASP A 1105 14.59 -19.80 37.93
C ASP A 1105 14.68 -18.72 39.02
N LYS A 1106 14.74 -19.14 40.29
CA LYS A 1106 14.91 -18.24 41.47
C LYS A 1106 16.37 -18.06 41.92
N LYS A 1107 17.35 -18.58 41.17
CA LYS A 1107 18.78 -18.50 41.54
C LYS A 1107 19.52 -17.48 40.68
N ALA A 1108 20.29 -16.62 41.33
CA ALA A 1108 21.16 -15.65 40.66
C ALA A 1108 22.19 -16.36 39.78
N ALA A 1109 22.18 -16.06 38.48
CA ALA A 1109 23.18 -16.54 37.53
C ALA A 1109 24.29 -15.49 37.38
N THR A 1110 25.50 -15.80 37.83
CA THR A 1110 26.69 -14.92 37.79
C THR A 1110 27.57 -15.14 36.56
N ALA A 1111 27.18 -16.05 35.65
CA ALA A 1111 27.98 -16.40 34.48
C ALA A 1111 27.66 -15.51 33.27
N PHE A 1112 28.72 -15.11 32.56
CA PHE A 1112 28.68 -14.26 31.37
C PHE A 1112 27.91 -14.95 30.21
N PRO A 1113 27.04 -14.25 29.46
CA PRO A 1113 26.31 -14.83 28.33
C PRO A 1113 27.25 -15.16 27.16
N THR A 1114 27.28 -16.43 26.73
CA THR A 1114 28.02 -16.89 25.53
C THR A 1114 27.06 -17.45 24.49
N LEU A 1115 27.33 -17.16 23.21
CA LEU A 1115 26.66 -17.79 22.07
C LEU A 1115 26.99 -19.29 22.05
N LYS A 1116 25.97 -20.15 21.98
CA LYS A 1116 26.12 -21.60 21.74
C LYS A 1116 25.58 -21.95 20.38
#